data_AF-A0A921VBM8-F1
#
_entry.id   AF-A0A921VBM8-F1
#
_cell.length_a   1.000
_cell.length_b   1.000
_cell.length_c   1.000
_cell.angle_alpha   90.00
_cell.angle_beta   90.00
_cell.angle_gamma   90.00
#
_symmetry.space_group_name_H-M   'P 1'
#
loop_
_entity.id
_entity.type
_entity.pdbx_description
1 polymer ?
#
loop_
_entity_poly.entity_id
_entity_poly.type
_entity_poly.pdbx_seq_one_letter_code
_entity_poly.pdbx_strand_id
1 'polypeptide(L)'
;MPVPEELARKLRAAGQGHVLKFDDAGKLSSAETQQLTKELEALDLELLQSIFEASTRAEAQETGSIEPLDHYDLLEQCSIGDKQQWVRLGLEAISQGQVCALVLGGGQGTRLGFAGPKGMYDIGLPSEKSLFQLFAERLLALEVLASKAFPERPRDEIQIPFYIMTSKMNHETTMEFFREHEFFGLQETQMFFFPQGTLPCFTTKGKLMLESGHKLVTAPDGNGGIYKALASSGALDQLQTRGVKYLHVFSVDNALCKAADPTFIGYCIDKQADCGNKVVWKSRPDESVGVVAKRNGAYCVVEYSELDRAASEQVNPSTGKLSFGAANICNHFYTIDFLVNVVLPNSSLAYHVAHKKIPVADDTGATCTPSSNSGIKLESFIFDVFPLSSCMAVLSVPRDTEFAPVKNAPGNPIDSPDSARRMLHDEGKAWLLDGAASIWKGSEEVESFVHEKLDKAQRIEISPLVSYNGEGLEASVRALMKGFPLEVIRIESPNTMANAYSIPASIRQAFAEAGQNHVFRFVDAGKVTSQDACDLVESLRVYDPSQLAGLFERSTKADSAMKGTVDEIAPLEEEVVQQLSQVDPDLKTKWLDTGLEAVSKGMVGALVLSGGQGTRLGFPGPKGMYDIGLPSGKSLFELFALRILKVQALARESLGLTDTPQIPWLIMTSEMNHEETVSFFRENKFFGLSREQLHFFCQGSLPCFTENGQFILETASQLARASDGNGGIYPALKRSGLLNLLSERNVQYLHIFSVDNVLCKVADPTFIGYCVDQGADCANKVVWKTRPDESVGVVAKRNGAYCVVEYSELDRAASEQVNPSTGKLSFGAANICNHFFRLDFLHRCCNQSDAEYHVAKKKILHVNQEGTATIKPTSNNGIKLETFIFDVFPLSTSMKVLGVEREDEFAPVKNAPGAATDSPDTARQLISAQCKRWLLNAGATFEDSAPDAICEVLPSLSYDGEGLEEIALSKSPIQLPVVLERE
;
A
#
# COMPACT_ATOMS: atom_id res chain seq x y z
N MET A 1 -9.16 45.89 -41.45
CA MET A 1 -8.28 46.31 -42.56
C MET A 1 -7.82 45.05 -43.26
N PRO A 2 -7.75 45.00 -44.61
CA PRO A 2 -7.29 43.82 -45.34
C PRO A 2 -5.80 43.54 -45.06
N VAL A 3 -5.33 42.35 -45.44
CA VAL A 3 -3.92 41.98 -45.39
C VAL A 3 -3.09 43.01 -46.17
N PRO A 4 -1.91 43.46 -45.66
CA PRO A 4 -1.09 44.46 -46.34
C PRO A 4 -0.76 44.06 -47.79
N GLU A 5 -0.95 44.98 -48.73
CA GLU A 5 -0.82 44.71 -50.18
C GLU A 5 0.56 44.18 -50.57
N GLU A 6 1.62 44.59 -49.86
CA GLU A 6 2.97 44.07 -50.09
C GLU A 6 3.08 42.56 -49.79
N LEU A 7 2.51 42.12 -48.67
CA LEU A 7 2.46 40.71 -48.27
C LEU A 7 1.57 39.92 -49.23
N ALA A 8 0.41 40.48 -49.60
CA ALA A 8 -0.49 39.87 -50.57
C ALA A 8 0.19 39.64 -51.93
N ARG A 9 0.96 40.62 -52.40
CA ARG A 9 1.78 40.51 -53.62
C ARG A 9 2.86 39.43 -53.50
N LYS A 10 3.57 39.34 -52.36
CA LYS A 10 4.56 38.29 -52.10
C LYS A 10 3.94 36.89 -52.15
N LEU A 11 2.80 36.68 -51.49
CA LEU A 11 2.08 35.42 -51.49
C LEU A 11 1.58 35.03 -52.90
N ARG A 12 1.02 35.99 -53.64
CA ARG A 12 0.58 35.76 -55.03
C ARG A 12 1.76 35.41 -55.94
N ALA A 13 2.90 36.08 -55.79
CA ALA A 13 4.13 35.78 -56.54
C ALA A 13 4.71 34.39 -56.22
N ALA A 14 4.65 33.96 -54.96
CA ALA A 14 5.00 32.60 -54.53
C ALA A 14 3.93 31.55 -54.87
N GLY A 15 2.86 31.94 -55.58
CA GLY A 15 1.75 31.05 -55.94
C GLY A 15 0.88 30.61 -54.75
N GLN A 16 0.98 31.24 -53.59
CA GLN A 16 0.21 30.93 -52.38
C GLN A 16 -0.97 31.89 -52.16
N GLY A 17 -1.34 32.71 -53.16
CA GLY A 17 -2.39 33.73 -53.02
C GLY A 17 -3.78 33.21 -52.61
N HIS A 18 -4.05 31.90 -52.74
CA HIS A 18 -5.32 31.30 -52.32
C HIS A 18 -5.55 31.35 -50.80
N VAL A 19 -4.51 31.53 -49.98
CA VAL A 19 -4.66 31.70 -48.52
C VAL A 19 -5.35 33.03 -48.16
N LEU A 20 -5.46 33.96 -49.11
CA LEU A 20 -6.11 35.25 -48.94
C LEU A 20 -7.59 35.23 -49.35
N LYS A 21 -8.12 34.09 -49.83
CA LYS A 21 -9.45 34.03 -50.48
C LYS A 21 -10.60 34.58 -49.62
N PHE A 22 -10.51 34.45 -48.30
CA PHE A 22 -11.54 34.95 -47.38
C PHE A 22 -11.35 36.42 -47.01
N ASP A 23 -10.10 36.88 -46.92
CA ASP A 23 -9.78 38.29 -46.70
C ASP A 23 -10.15 39.12 -47.93
N ASP A 24 -9.75 38.65 -49.13
CA ASP A 24 -10.09 39.26 -50.42
C ASP A 24 -11.63 39.32 -50.64
N ALA A 25 -12.37 38.35 -50.08
CA ALA A 25 -13.83 38.32 -50.14
C ALA A 25 -14.52 39.16 -49.05
N GLY A 26 -13.78 39.83 -48.17
CA GLY A 26 -14.31 40.61 -47.05
C GLY A 26 -15.05 39.76 -46.02
N LYS A 27 -14.73 38.47 -45.91
CA LYS A 27 -15.37 37.52 -45.00
C LYS A 27 -14.73 37.47 -43.60
N LEU A 28 -13.61 38.18 -43.40
CA LEU A 28 -12.88 38.19 -42.14
C LEU A 28 -13.15 39.47 -41.34
N SER A 29 -13.26 39.34 -40.03
CA SER A 29 -13.22 40.47 -39.10
C SER A 29 -11.83 41.08 -39.03
N SER A 30 -11.72 42.30 -38.51
CA SER A 30 -10.40 42.96 -38.41
C SER A 30 -9.43 42.22 -37.48
N ALA A 31 -9.91 41.49 -36.48
CA ALA A 31 -9.08 40.70 -35.58
C ALA A 31 -8.56 39.43 -36.29
N GLU A 32 -9.44 38.77 -37.04
CA GLU A 32 -9.10 37.60 -37.85
C GLU A 32 -8.08 37.93 -38.94
N THR A 33 -8.26 39.04 -39.66
CA THR A 33 -7.26 39.49 -40.66
C THR A 33 -5.92 39.79 -40.01
N GLN A 34 -5.91 40.42 -38.83
CA GLN A 34 -4.65 40.68 -38.10
C GLN A 34 -3.94 39.40 -37.68
N GLN A 35 -4.68 38.40 -37.20
CA GLN A 35 -4.12 37.09 -36.88
C GLN A 35 -3.52 36.41 -38.12
N LEU A 36 -4.29 36.32 -39.21
CA LEU A 36 -3.83 35.73 -40.45
C LEU A 36 -2.59 36.45 -41.01
N THR A 37 -2.59 37.79 -40.96
CA THR A 37 -1.45 38.62 -41.39
C THR A 37 -0.20 38.24 -40.61
N LYS A 38 -0.30 38.16 -39.27
CA LYS A 38 0.84 37.81 -38.40
C LYS A 38 1.38 36.41 -38.69
N GLU A 39 0.50 35.43 -38.95
CA GLU A 39 0.92 34.08 -39.33
C GLU A 39 1.66 34.06 -40.67
N LEU A 40 1.17 34.82 -41.66
CA LEU A 40 1.75 34.90 -43.00
C LEU A 40 3.07 35.67 -43.06
N GLU A 41 3.22 36.74 -42.27
CA GLU A 41 4.47 37.51 -42.16
C GLU A 41 5.61 36.69 -41.55
N ALA A 42 5.29 35.71 -40.71
CA ALA A 42 6.28 34.82 -40.10
C ALA A 42 6.80 33.73 -41.04
N LEU A 43 6.24 33.57 -42.25
CA LEU A 43 6.63 32.53 -43.20
C LEU A 43 7.78 32.98 -44.09
N ASP A 44 8.81 32.13 -44.18
CA ASP A 44 9.78 32.17 -45.26
C ASP A 44 9.28 31.29 -46.42
N LEU A 45 8.62 31.91 -47.39
CA LEU A 45 7.96 31.21 -48.50
C LEU A 45 8.96 30.49 -49.43
N GLU A 46 10.16 31.05 -49.62
CA GLU A 46 11.20 30.44 -50.47
C GLU A 46 11.79 29.20 -49.79
N LEU A 47 12.04 29.29 -48.47
CA LEU A 47 12.48 28.14 -47.68
C LEU A 47 11.41 27.05 -47.64
N LEU A 48 10.14 27.40 -47.41
CA LEU A 48 9.06 26.42 -47.36
C LEU A 48 8.85 25.70 -48.69
N GLN A 49 8.95 26.42 -49.81
CA GLN A 49 8.92 25.80 -51.13
C GLN A 49 10.10 24.83 -51.31
N SER A 50 11.32 25.26 -50.94
CA SER A 50 12.52 24.42 -51.00
C SER A 50 12.39 23.16 -50.14
N ILE A 51 11.85 23.28 -48.93
CA ILE A 51 11.56 22.15 -48.04
C ILE A 51 10.55 21.19 -48.68
N PHE A 52 9.45 21.70 -49.22
CA PHE A 52 8.42 20.86 -49.85
C PHE A 52 8.98 20.11 -51.08
N GLU A 53 9.72 20.79 -51.95
CA GLU A 53 10.33 20.20 -53.14
C GLU A 53 11.43 19.17 -52.79
N ALA A 54 12.25 19.45 -51.77
CA ALA A 54 13.26 18.51 -51.29
C ALA A 54 12.61 17.26 -50.67
N SER A 55 11.58 17.44 -49.84
CA SER A 55 10.88 16.35 -49.15
C SER A 55 10.15 15.42 -50.11
N THR A 56 9.39 15.97 -51.07
CA THR A 56 8.67 15.18 -52.08
C THR A 56 9.61 14.49 -53.06
N ARG A 57 10.77 15.08 -53.36
CA ARG A 57 11.80 14.42 -54.16
C ARG A 57 12.45 13.26 -53.41
N ALA A 58 12.73 13.44 -52.12
CA ALA A 58 13.30 12.39 -51.28
C ALA A 58 12.32 11.20 -51.12
N GLU A 59 11.02 11.47 -50.95
CA GLU A 59 9.97 10.44 -50.91
C GLU A 59 9.92 9.60 -52.20
N ALA A 60 10.17 10.23 -53.36
CA ALA A 60 10.13 9.57 -54.67
C ALA A 60 11.40 8.77 -55.02
N GLN A 61 12.47 8.86 -54.23
CA GLN A 61 13.70 8.12 -54.47
C GLN A 61 13.61 6.70 -53.91
N GLU A 62 14.13 5.71 -54.66
CA GLU A 62 14.28 4.35 -54.14
C GLU A 62 15.19 4.36 -52.90
N THR A 63 14.70 3.77 -51.82
CA THR A 63 15.48 3.57 -50.60
C THR A 63 16.53 2.48 -50.85
N GLY A 64 17.78 2.76 -50.50
CA GLY A 64 18.88 1.80 -50.66
C GLY A 64 18.68 0.51 -49.87
N SER A 65 19.52 -0.49 -50.11
CA SER A 65 19.43 -1.79 -49.42
C SER A 65 19.61 -1.63 -47.91
N ILE A 66 18.72 -2.25 -47.15
CA ILE A 66 18.79 -2.32 -45.69
C ILE A 66 19.51 -3.60 -45.27
N GLU A 67 20.32 -3.49 -44.21
CA GLU A 67 21.11 -4.57 -43.64
C GLU A 67 20.86 -4.63 -42.13
N PRO A 68 20.73 -5.83 -41.54
CA PRO A 68 20.65 -5.98 -40.08
C PRO A 68 21.84 -5.36 -39.36
N LEU A 69 21.63 -4.96 -38.11
CA LEU A 69 22.70 -4.46 -37.25
C LEU A 69 23.71 -5.58 -36.95
N ASP A 70 24.98 -5.32 -37.22
CA ASP A 70 26.11 -6.26 -37.06
C ASP A 70 27.04 -5.92 -35.89
N HIS A 71 27.04 -4.67 -35.43
CA HIS A 71 27.86 -4.19 -34.30
C HIS A 71 27.00 -3.54 -33.22
N TYR A 72 26.93 -4.19 -32.05
CA TYR A 72 26.27 -3.70 -30.84
C TYR A 72 26.74 -4.51 -29.63
N ASP A 73 26.60 -3.96 -28.43
CA ASP A 73 26.84 -4.67 -27.18
C ASP A 73 25.51 -5.03 -26.49
N LEU A 74 25.47 -6.22 -25.87
CA LEU A 74 24.32 -6.71 -25.11
C LEU A 74 24.62 -6.56 -23.62
N LEU A 75 23.95 -5.64 -22.94
CA LEU A 75 24.22 -5.33 -21.53
C LEU A 75 24.20 -6.61 -20.66
N GLU A 76 23.27 -7.52 -20.90
CA GLU A 76 23.16 -8.80 -20.16
C GLU A 76 24.41 -9.67 -20.28
N GLN A 77 25.13 -9.58 -21.41
CA GLN A 77 26.32 -10.38 -21.71
C GLN A 77 27.64 -9.68 -21.33
N CYS A 78 27.60 -8.38 -21.04
CA CYS A 78 28.78 -7.63 -20.60
C CYS A 78 29.24 -8.09 -19.20
N SER A 79 30.55 -8.05 -18.97
CA SER A 79 31.10 -8.46 -17.69
C SER A 79 30.67 -7.52 -16.56
N ILE A 80 30.67 -8.02 -15.33
CA ILE A 80 30.39 -7.18 -14.14
C ILE A 80 31.40 -6.02 -14.06
N GLY A 81 32.67 -6.27 -14.44
CA GLY A 81 33.71 -5.25 -14.47
C GLY A 81 33.42 -4.12 -15.45
N ASP A 82 32.99 -4.44 -16.68
CA ASP A 82 32.62 -3.44 -17.68
C ASP A 82 31.43 -2.59 -17.21
N LYS A 83 30.39 -3.24 -16.67
CA LYS A 83 29.21 -2.55 -16.12
C LYS A 83 29.61 -1.57 -15.00
N GLN A 84 30.45 -2.01 -14.07
CA GLN A 84 30.94 -1.15 -12.98
C GLN A 84 31.79 0.00 -13.50
N GLN A 85 32.64 -0.24 -14.50
CA GLN A 85 33.45 0.80 -15.15
C GLN A 85 32.55 1.84 -15.82
N TRP A 86 31.54 1.42 -16.58
CA TRP A 86 30.63 2.34 -17.25
C TRP A 86 29.84 3.17 -16.25
N VAL A 87 29.26 2.55 -15.21
CA VAL A 87 28.60 3.30 -14.12
C VAL A 87 29.55 4.34 -13.51
N ARG A 88 30.80 3.96 -13.24
CA ARG A 88 31.82 4.89 -12.69
C ARG A 88 32.08 6.06 -13.63
N LEU A 89 32.30 5.81 -14.93
CA LEU A 89 32.55 6.84 -15.95
C LEU A 89 31.36 7.79 -16.11
N GLY A 90 30.13 7.25 -16.12
CA GLY A 90 28.92 8.06 -16.20
C GLY A 90 28.73 8.95 -14.98
N LEU A 91 28.88 8.40 -13.77
CA LEU A 91 28.84 9.19 -12.52
C LEU A 91 29.97 10.21 -12.43
N GLU A 92 31.15 9.89 -12.95
CA GLU A 92 32.28 10.84 -13.05
C GLU A 92 31.91 12.03 -13.94
N ALA A 93 31.35 11.77 -15.13
CA ALA A 93 30.87 12.82 -16.03
C ALA A 93 29.78 13.68 -15.39
N ILE A 94 28.83 13.07 -14.66
CA ILE A 94 27.81 13.78 -13.88
C ILE A 94 28.45 14.68 -12.82
N SER A 95 29.38 14.16 -12.02
CA SER A 95 30.08 14.93 -10.97
C SER A 95 30.85 16.13 -11.50
N GLN A 96 31.25 16.09 -12.78
CA GLN A 96 31.97 17.15 -13.47
C GLN A 96 31.05 18.16 -14.15
N GLY A 97 29.72 18.02 -14.06
CA GLY A 97 28.74 18.89 -14.72
C GLY A 97 28.68 18.69 -16.24
N GLN A 98 29.15 17.54 -16.75
CA GLN A 98 29.30 17.30 -18.19
C GLN A 98 28.07 16.68 -18.86
N VAL A 99 27.04 16.33 -18.10
CA VAL A 99 25.86 15.59 -18.57
C VAL A 99 24.61 16.46 -18.47
N CYS A 100 23.82 16.50 -19.54
CA CYS A 100 22.47 17.06 -19.56
C CYS A 100 21.45 15.98 -19.91
N ALA A 101 20.31 15.98 -19.20
CA ALA A 101 19.14 15.18 -19.51
C ALA A 101 18.15 16.02 -20.32
N LEU A 102 17.65 15.50 -21.44
CA LEU A 102 16.67 16.20 -22.27
C LEU A 102 15.50 15.28 -22.61
N VAL A 103 14.29 15.69 -22.19
CA VAL A 103 13.06 14.95 -22.49
C VAL A 103 12.30 15.58 -23.66
N LEU A 104 11.85 14.72 -24.58
CA LEU A 104 10.97 15.07 -25.70
C LEU A 104 9.51 15.14 -25.21
N GLY A 105 9.13 16.26 -24.58
CA GLY A 105 7.82 16.52 -23.97
C GLY A 105 6.77 17.15 -24.89
N GLY A 106 6.99 17.19 -26.21
CA GLY A 106 6.06 17.84 -27.16
C GLY A 106 4.71 17.12 -27.37
N GLY A 107 4.56 15.89 -26.87
CA GLY A 107 3.37 15.06 -27.05
C GLY A 107 2.21 15.41 -26.11
N GLN A 108 0.99 15.41 -26.64
CA GLN A 108 -0.24 15.52 -25.85
C GLN A 108 -0.74 14.14 -25.39
N GLY A 109 -1.37 14.08 -24.21
CA GLY A 109 -1.92 12.87 -23.61
C GLY A 109 -3.28 12.42 -24.16
N THR A 110 -3.77 13.00 -25.26
CA THR A 110 -5.15 12.82 -25.73
C THR A 110 -5.53 11.38 -26.04
N ARG A 111 -4.59 10.55 -26.53
CA ARG A 111 -4.81 9.10 -26.74
C ARG A 111 -5.04 8.31 -25.44
N LEU A 112 -4.61 8.87 -24.31
CA LEU A 112 -4.79 8.30 -22.97
C LEU A 112 -6.09 8.80 -22.30
N GLY A 113 -6.90 9.61 -22.99
CA GLY A 113 -8.05 10.29 -22.40
C GLY A 113 -7.68 11.49 -21.53
N PHE A 114 -6.44 11.98 -21.61
CA PHE A 114 -5.97 13.12 -20.83
C PHE A 114 -5.76 14.35 -21.70
N ALA A 115 -6.35 15.47 -21.28
CA ALA A 115 -6.30 16.73 -22.04
C ALA A 115 -4.95 17.45 -21.95
N GLY A 116 -4.09 17.06 -21.01
CA GLY A 116 -2.81 17.72 -20.75
C GLY A 116 -1.59 17.09 -21.44
N PRO A 117 -0.42 17.73 -21.25
CA PRO A 117 0.88 17.24 -21.72
C PRO A 117 1.17 15.85 -21.15
N LYS A 118 1.66 14.91 -21.97
CA LYS A 118 1.80 13.51 -21.53
C LYS A 118 2.68 13.34 -20.28
N GLY A 119 3.71 14.16 -20.10
CA GLY A 119 4.59 14.08 -18.92
C GLY A 119 3.89 14.39 -17.59
N MET A 120 2.74 15.07 -17.61
CA MET A 120 1.90 15.33 -16.43
C MET A 120 0.98 14.16 -16.08
N TYR A 121 0.96 13.10 -16.88
CA TYR A 121 0.03 11.99 -16.71
C TYR A 121 0.44 11.13 -15.50
N ASP A 122 -0.52 10.87 -14.61
CA ASP A 122 -0.43 9.85 -13.56
C ASP A 122 -0.83 8.48 -14.13
N ILE A 123 0.09 7.51 -14.05
CA ILE A 123 -0.13 6.14 -14.53
C ILE A 123 -0.83 5.25 -13.49
N GLY A 124 -1.28 5.82 -12.36
CA GLY A 124 -2.00 5.15 -11.28
C GLY A 124 -1.08 4.45 -10.28
N LEU A 125 0.15 4.94 -10.09
CA LEU A 125 1.05 4.47 -9.03
C LEU A 125 0.43 4.78 -7.64
N PRO A 126 0.75 4.00 -6.58
CA PRO A 126 0.34 4.34 -5.22
C PRO A 126 0.59 5.80 -4.82
N SER A 127 1.70 6.39 -5.26
CA SER A 127 2.07 7.79 -5.02
C SER A 127 1.33 8.82 -5.86
N GLU A 128 0.67 8.40 -6.95
CA GLU A 128 0.11 9.28 -8.00
C GLU A 128 1.15 10.19 -8.69
N LYS A 129 2.45 9.83 -8.63
CA LYS A 129 3.53 10.59 -9.29
C LYS A 129 3.35 10.65 -10.81
N SER A 130 3.55 11.84 -11.37
CA SER A 130 3.60 12.04 -12.82
C SER A 130 4.91 11.52 -13.44
N LEU A 131 4.90 11.28 -14.75
CA LEU A 131 6.13 10.89 -15.48
C LEU A 131 7.25 11.92 -15.32
N PHE A 132 6.92 13.23 -15.35
CA PHE A 132 7.91 14.29 -15.11
C PHE A 132 8.53 14.22 -13.73
N GLN A 133 7.73 13.94 -12.70
CA GLN A 133 8.24 13.78 -11.34
C GLN A 133 9.18 12.59 -11.23
N LEU A 134 8.86 11.44 -11.83
CA LEU A 134 9.74 10.28 -11.86
C LEU A 134 11.10 10.59 -12.50
N PHE A 135 11.12 11.35 -13.60
CA PHE A 135 12.37 11.77 -14.24
C PHE A 135 13.17 12.74 -13.37
N ALA A 136 12.52 13.74 -12.77
CA ALA A 136 13.19 14.71 -11.91
C ALA A 136 13.81 14.03 -10.67
N GLU A 137 13.06 13.14 -10.01
CA GLU A 137 13.55 12.39 -8.85
C GLU A 137 14.71 11.44 -9.21
N ARG A 138 14.71 10.84 -10.41
CA ARG A 138 15.84 10.05 -10.93
C ARG A 138 17.11 10.91 -11.10
N LEU A 139 16.99 12.16 -11.55
CA LEU A 139 18.13 13.06 -11.67
C LEU A 139 18.68 13.47 -10.30
N LEU A 140 17.81 13.81 -9.35
CA LEU A 140 18.19 14.10 -7.96
C LEU A 140 18.91 12.91 -7.30
N ALA A 141 18.42 11.68 -7.55
CA ALA A 141 19.08 10.47 -7.07
C ALA A 141 20.50 10.32 -7.63
N LEU A 142 20.69 10.59 -8.93
CA LEU A 142 22.01 10.55 -9.56
C LEU A 142 22.97 11.61 -9.02
N GLU A 143 22.50 12.81 -8.71
CA GLU A 143 23.34 13.84 -8.06
C GLU A 143 23.85 13.35 -6.70
N VAL A 144 22.99 12.69 -5.91
CA VAL A 144 23.36 12.08 -4.64
C VAL A 144 24.36 10.94 -4.85
N LEU A 145 24.12 10.04 -5.80
CA LEU A 145 25.02 8.93 -6.11
C LEU A 145 26.38 9.41 -6.59
N ALA A 146 26.41 10.43 -7.45
CA ALA A 146 27.65 11.05 -7.93
C ALA A 146 28.42 11.72 -6.78
N SER A 147 27.75 12.43 -5.86
CA SER A 147 28.42 13.02 -4.69
C SER A 147 29.01 11.96 -3.75
N LYS A 148 28.37 10.79 -3.62
CA LYS A 148 28.88 9.67 -2.82
C LYS A 148 30.08 9.00 -3.48
N ALA A 149 30.03 8.83 -4.80
CA ALA A 149 31.12 8.23 -5.57
C ALA A 149 32.34 9.16 -5.71
N PHE A 150 32.12 10.49 -5.73
CA PHE A 150 33.14 11.51 -5.92
C PHE A 150 33.03 12.61 -4.84
N PRO A 151 33.44 12.34 -3.58
CA PRO A 151 33.22 13.21 -2.44
C PRO A 151 33.99 14.55 -2.47
N GLU A 152 34.97 14.68 -3.38
CA GLU A 152 35.72 15.92 -3.61
C GLU A 152 34.84 17.04 -4.21
N ARG A 153 33.66 16.68 -4.75
CA ARG A 153 32.67 17.60 -5.30
C ARG A 153 31.46 17.67 -4.36
N PRO A 154 31.17 18.82 -3.72
CA PRO A 154 29.99 18.97 -2.90
C PRO A 154 28.72 18.70 -3.70
N ARG A 155 27.72 18.07 -3.07
CA ARG A 155 26.41 17.80 -3.70
C ARG A 155 25.82 19.06 -4.34
N ASP A 156 25.88 20.20 -3.66
CA ASP A 156 25.29 21.46 -4.14
C ASP A 156 25.92 21.99 -5.44
N GLU A 157 27.12 21.51 -5.79
CA GLU A 157 27.83 21.81 -7.04
C GLU A 157 27.56 20.78 -8.15
N ILE A 158 26.99 19.62 -7.82
CA ILE A 158 26.64 18.57 -8.78
C ILE A 158 25.19 18.78 -9.19
N GLN A 159 25.00 19.39 -10.35
CA GLN A 159 23.68 19.69 -10.91
C GLN A 159 23.57 19.13 -12.32
N ILE A 160 22.59 18.26 -12.55
CA ILE A 160 22.27 17.77 -13.91
C ILE A 160 21.26 18.75 -14.53
N PRO A 161 21.58 19.46 -15.62
CA PRO A 161 20.59 20.25 -16.33
C PRO A 161 19.48 19.34 -16.88
N PHE A 162 18.22 19.76 -16.70
CA PHE A 162 17.05 19.05 -17.19
C PHE A 162 16.30 19.90 -18.21
N TYR A 163 16.49 19.57 -19.47
CA TYR A 163 15.95 20.32 -20.61
C TYR A 163 14.66 19.66 -21.09
N ILE A 164 13.63 20.47 -21.34
CA ILE A 164 12.30 19.98 -21.71
C ILE A 164 11.92 20.62 -23.04
N MET A 165 11.94 19.80 -24.09
CA MET A 165 11.42 20.23 -25.39
C MET A 165 9.90 20.06 -25.41
N THR A 166 9.16 21.15 -25.51
CA THR A 166 7.70 21.15 -25.57
C THR A 166 7.20 21.37 -27.00
N SER A 167 5.90 21.44 -27.20
CA SER A 167 5.26 22.09 -28.34
C SER A 167 4.80 23.49 -27.94
N LYS A 168 4.49 24.35 -28.93
CA LYS A 168 3.85 25.65 -28.64
C LYS A 168 2.54 25.51 -27.86
N MET A 169 1.81 24.42 -28.06
CA MET A 169 0.49 24.18 -27.46
C MET A 169 0.55 23.78 -25.98
N ASN A 170 1.62 23.10 -25.55
CA ASN A 170 1.76 22.64 -24.16
C ASN A 170 2.86 23.34 -23.36
N HIS A 171 3.53 24.34 -23.93
CA HIS A 171 4.68 25.01 -23.31
C HIS A 171 4.32 25.60 -21.94
N GLU A 172 3.35 26.53 -21.91
CA GLU A 172 2.94 27.23 -20.69
C GLU A 172 2.40 26.27 -19.62
N THR A 173 1.52 25.33 -20.01
CA THR A 173 0.98 24.34 -19.07
C THR A 173 2.07 23.47 -18.45
N THR A 174 3.09 23.10 -19.23
CA THR A 174 4.22 22.31 -18.71
C THR A 174 5.05 23.15 -17.74
N MET A 175 5.37 24.40 -18.08
CA MET A 175 6.13 25.28 -17.18
C MET A 175 5.39 25.53 -15.87
N GLU A 176 4.09 25.80 -15.94
CA GLU A 176 3.27 26.04 -14.76
C GLU A 176 3.20 24.83 -13.85
N PHE A 177 3.03 23.63 -14.42
CA PHE A 177 3.04 22.39 -13.65
C PHE A 177 4.34 22.20 -12.86
N PHE A 178 5.49 22.47 -13.46
CA PHE A 178 6.77 22.41 -12.75
C PHE A 178 6.88 23.48 -11.66
N ARG A 179 6.42 24.71 -11.89
CA ARG A 179 6.42 25.77 -10.85
C ARG A 179 5.52 25.43 -9.68
N GLU A 180 4.30 24.96 -9.96
CA GLU A 180 3.33 24.55 -8.95
C GLU A 180 3.93 23.48 -8.03
N HIS A 181 4.66 22.52 -8.59
CA HIS A 181 5.28 21.41 -7.85
C HIS A 181 6.72 21.69 -7.39
N GLU A 182 7.12 22.97 -7.29
CA GLU A 182 8.45 23.37 -6.81
C GLU A 182 9.60 22.65 -7.55
N PHE A 183 9.43 22.49 -8.87
CA PHE A 183 10.33 21.78 -9.78
C PHE A 183 10.68 20.35 -9.33
N PHE A 184 9.82 19.72 -8.53
CA PHE A 184 10.02 18.38 -7.95
C PHE A 184 11.33 18.26 -7.15
N GLY A 185 11.80 19.37 -6.57
CA GLY A 185 13.03 19.43 -5.79
C GLY A 185 14.30 19.77 -6.60
N LEU A 186 14.23 19.85 -7.93
CA LEU A 186 15.32 20.41 -8.74
C LEU A 186 15.41 21.92 -8.53
N GLN A 187 16.61 22.49 -8.71
CA GLN A 187 16.75 23.95 -8.72
C GLN A 187 16.20 24.51 -10.03
N GLU A 188 15.52 25.66 -9.98
CA GLU A 188 15.02 26.33 -11.19
C GLU A 188 16.16 26.61 -12.21
N THR A 189 17.37 26.86 -11.71
CA THR A 189 18.59 27.04 -12.53
C THR A 189 18.99 25.78 -13.31
N GLN A 190 18.51 24.59 -12.97
CA GLN A 190 18.76 23.36 -13.73
C GLN A 190 17.81 23.23 -14.94
N MET A 191 16.70 23.95 -14.93
CA MET A 191 15.62 23.76 -15.89
C MET A 191 15.76 24.67 -17.10
N PHE A 192 15.48 24.12 -18.29
CA PHE A 192 15.34 24.93 -19.51
C PHE A 192 14.19 24.38 -20.37
N PHE A 193 13.16 25.19 -20.57
CA PHE A 193 12.00 24.84 -21.38
C PHE A 193 12.10 25.53 -22.73
N PHE A 194 11.88 24.80 -23.81
CA PHE A 194 11.85 25.39 -25.15
C PHE A 194 10.87 24.67 -26.06
N PRO A 195 10.03 25.38 -26.83
CA PRO A 195 9.12 24.76 -27.77
C PRO A 195 9.87 24.32 -29.04
N GLN A 196 9.52 23.16 -29.57
CA GLN A 196 9.91 22.75 -30.92
C GLN A 196 9.26 23.65 -31.99
N GLY A 197 9.80 23.56 -33.20
CA GLY A 197 9.30 24.27 -34.37
C GLY A 197 7.90 23.83 -34.80
N THR A 198 7.35 24.57 -35.77
CA THR A 198 6.11 24.21 -36.44
C THR A 198 6.26 24.47 -37.93
N LEU A 199 5.79 23.54 -38.75
CA LEU A 199 5.69 23.71 -40.20
C LEU A 199 4.23 23.83 -40.63
N PRO A 200 3.93 24.67 -41.65
CA PRO A 200 2.64 24.62 -42.33
C PRO A 200 2.39 23.25 -42.96
N CYS A 201 1.12 22.87 -43.03
CA CYS A 201 0.72 21.72 -43.85
C CYS A 201 0.47 22.14 -45.30
N PHE A 202 0.68 21.20 -46.21
CA PHE A 202 0.61 21.42 -47.64
C PHE A 202 -0.42 20.51 -48.29
N THR A 203 -1.06 20.98 -49.36
CA THR A 203 -1.70 20.06 -50.31
C THR A 203 -0.64 19.23 -51.03
N THR A 204 -1.05 18.17 -51.74
CA THR A 204 -0.14 17.38 -52.61
C THR A 204 0.51 18.18 -53.73
N LYS A 205 0.07 19.43 -53.97
CA LYS A 205 0.63 20.37 -54.95
C LYS A 205 1.49 21.46 -54.32
N GLY A 206 1.86 21.34 -53.04
CA GLY A 206 2.70 22.31 -52.33
C GLY A 206 1.99 23.61 -51.95
N LYS A 207 0.64 23.64 -51.97
CA LYS A 207 -0.14 24.81 -51.52
C LYS A 207 -0.36 24.77 -50.02
N LEU A 208 -0.13 25.90 -49.34
CA LEU A 208 -0.44 26.08 -47.92
C LEU A 208 -1.92 25.80 -47.64
N MET A 209 -2.22 25.19 -46.50
CA MET A 209 -3.59 24.84 -46.11
C MET A 209 -4.11 25.81 -45.04
N LEU A 210 -5.42 26.10 -45.10
CA LEU A 210 -6.14 26.87 -44.09
C LEU A 210 -7.00 25.93 -43.23
N GLU A 211 -6.89 26.02 -41.91
CA GLU A 211 -7.73 25.29 -40.94
C GLU A 211 -9.12 25.93 -40.85
N SER A 212 -9.15 27.27 -40.84
CA SER A 212 -10.34 28.12 -40.88
C SER A 212 -10.08 29.29 -41.83
N GLY A 213 -11.08 30.14 -42.06
CA GLY A 213 -10.95 31.29 -42.97
C GLY A 213 -9.79 32.24 -42.67
N HIS A 214 -9.28 32.21 -41.44
CA HIS A 214 -8.28 33.16 -40.92
C HIS A 214 -7.06 32.48 -40.27
N LYS A 215 -6.89 31.16 -40.41
CA LYS A 215 -5.83 30.42 -39.71
C LYS A 215 -5.18 29.37 -40.59
N LEU A 216 -3.85 29.36 -40.65
CA LEU A 216 -3.10 28.33 -41.36
C LEU A 216 -3.14 27.00 -40.59
N VAL A 217 -3.20 25.90 -41.33
CA VAL A 217 -2.90 24.60 -40.74
C VAL A 217 -1.40 24.54 -40.48
N THR A 218 -1.02 24.39 -39.21
CA THR A 218 0.37 24.12 -38.80
C THR A 218 0.43 22.84 -37.97
N ALA A 219 1.57 22.17 -38.02
CA ALA A 219 1.84 21.02 -37.18
C ALA A 219 3.29 21.06 -36.66
N PRO A 220 3.59 20.36 -35.56
CA PRO A 220 4.98 20.20 -35.12
C PRO A 220 5.84 19.61 -36.24
N ASP A 221 7.09 20.08 -36.32
CA ASP A 221 8.05 19.71 -37.36
C ASP A 221 8.73 18.35 -37.13
N GLY A 222 8.19 17.53 -36.22
CA GLY A 222 8.71 16.22 -35.84
C GLY A 222 9.72 16.30 -34.68
N ASN A 223 10.07 15.14 -34.10
CA ASN A 223 11.01 15.10 -32.97
C ASN A 223 12.46 15.41 -33.41
N GLY A 224 12.78 15.31 -34.71
CA GLY A 224 14.04 15.80 -35.28
C GLY A 224 14.15 17.32 -35.32
N GLY A 225 13.07 18.06 -35.06
CA GLY A 225 13.08 19.51 -34.85
C GLY A 225 13.94 19.94 -33.65
N ILE A 226 14.30 19.01 -32.76
CA ILE A 226 15.15 19.24 -31.59
C ILE A 226 16.43 20.01 -31.91
N TYR A 227 17.13 19.70 -33.00
CA TYR A 227 18.43 20.31 -33.29
C TYR A 227 18.31 21.81 -33.56
N LYS A 228 17.36 22.18 -34.44
CA LYS A 228 17.05 23.57 -34.74
C LYS A 228 16.47 24.28 -33.52
N ALA A 229 15.62 23.61 -32.74
CA ALA A 229 15.02 24.15 -31.52
C ALA A 229 16.05 24.42 -30.41
N LEU A 230 17.07 23.56 -30.25
CA LEU A 230 18.18 23.76 -29.33
C LEU A 230 19.02 24.98 -29.70
N ALA A 231 19.35 25.12 -30.99
CA ALA A 231 20.13 26.26 -31.47
C ALA A 231 19.36 27.57 -31.38
N SER A 232 18.13 27.61 -31.90
CA SER A 232 17.32 28.84 -31.97
C SER A 232 16.81 29.35 -30.63
N SER A 233 16.70 28.48 -29.61
CA SER A 233 16.24 28.87 -28.27
C SER A 233 17.37 29.39 -27.36
N GLY A 234 18.64 29.26 -27.77
CA GLY A 234 19.80 29.53 -26.92
C GLY A 234 20.10 28.41 -25.90
N ALA A 235 19.34 27.31 -25.92
CA ALA A 235 19.58 26.14 -25.08
C ALA A 235 20.98 25.56 -25.33
N LEU A 236 21.40 25.45 -26.60
CA LEU A 236 22.71 24.89 -26.95
C LEU A 236 23.87 25.76 -26.44
N ASP A 237 23.77 27.09 -26.57
CA ASP A 237 24.76 28.04 -26.06
C ASP A 237 24.88 27.95 -24.53
N GLN A 238 23.75 27.76 -23.83
CA GLN A 238 23.74 27.59 -22.38
C GLN A 238 24.43 26.28 -21.97
N LEU A 239 24.22 25.17 -22.68
CA LEU A 239 24.92 23.90 -22.42
C LEU A 239 26.43 24.05 -22.60
N GLN A 240 26.87 24.70 -23.68
CA GLN A 240 28.29 24.98 -23.92
C GLN A 240 28.89 25.86 -22.82
N THR A 241 28.19 26.91 -22.41
CA THR A 241 28.62 27.82 -21.33
C THR A 241 28.77 27.10 -19.99
N ARG A 242 27.90 26.11 -19.70
CA ARG A 242 27.97 25.29 -18.49
C ARG A 242 29.06 24.21 -18.54
N GLY A 243 29.71 24.00 -19.69
CA GLY A 243 30.70 22.94 -19.86
C GLY A 243 30.09 21.54 -20.03
N VAL A 244 28.80 21.45 -20.39
CA VAL A 244 28.17 20.18 -20.74
C VAL A 244 28.84 19.62 -22.00
N LYS A 245 29.14 18.32 -21.98
CA LYS A 245 29.74 17.59 -23.11
C LYS A 245 28.81 16.58 -23.71
N TYR A 246 27.90 16.04 -22.90
CA TYR A 246 27.08 14.89 -23.24
C TYR A 246 25.60 15.20 -23.02
N LEU A 247 24.79 14.94 -24.03
CA LEU A 247 23.35 15.12 -24.00
C LEU A 247 22.69 13.74 -24.07
N HIS A 248 21.94 13.38 -23.02
CA HIS A 248 21.06 12.21 -23.03
C HIS A 248 19.63 12.66 -23.39
N VAL A 249 19.19 12.32 -24.60
CA VAL A 249 17.83 12.64 -25.09
C VAL A 249 16.92 11.43 -24.97
N PHE A 250 15.75 11.59 -24.34
CA PHE A 250 14.79 10.50 -24.15
C PHE A 250 13.32 10.90 -24.39
N SER A 251 12.47 9.90 -24.66
CA SER A 251 11.03 10.10 -24.84
C SER A 251 10.29 10.24 -23.50
N VAL A 252 9.33 11.16 -23.43
CA VAL A 252 8.50 11.39 -22.23
C VAL A 252 7.61 10.20 -21.88
N ASP A 253 7.32 9.31 -22.84
CA ASP A 253 6.31 8.27 -22.66
C ASP A 253 6.80 6.99 -21.99
N ASN A 254 8.08 6.86 -21.67
CA ASN A 254 8.64 5.65 -21.06
C ASN A 254 8.78 5.80 -19.52
N ALA A 255 7.91 5.12 -18.77
CA ALA A 255 7.91 5.19 -17.31
C ALA A 255 9.17 4.60 -16.66
N LEU A 256 9.83 3.63 -17.31
CA LEU A 256 11.10 3.03 -16.87
C LEU A 256 12.34 3.78 -17.35
N CYS A 257 12.17 4.91 -18.06
CA CYS A 257 13.32 5.61 -18.63
C CYS A 257 14.31 6.06 -17.53
N LYS A 258 15.51 5.50 -17.56
CA LYS A 258 16.64 5.88 -16.71
C LYS A 258 17.22 7.21 -17.19
N ALA A 259 16.59 8.31 -16.77
CA ALA A 259 17.04 9.66 -17.09
C ALA A 259 18.50 9.84 -16.63
N ALA A 260 19.34 10.39 -17.52
CA ALA A 260 20.79 10.49 -17.36
C ALA A 260 21.52 9.19 -16.93
N ASP A 261 21.09 8.02 -17.43
CA ASP A 261 21.69 6.72 -17.10
C ASP A 261 23.22 6.69 -17.16
N PRO A 262 23.92 6.54 -16.01
CA PRO A 262 25.37 6.52 -15.96
C PRO A 262 25.94 5.29 -16.68
N THR A 263 25.21 4.18 -16.76
CA THR A 263 25.66 2.99 -17.49
C THR A 263 25.75 3.28 -18.98
N PHE A 264 24.68 3.81 -19.57
CA PHE A 264 24.64 4.14 -21.00
C PHE A 264 25.58 5.30 -21.37
N ILE A 265 25.65 6.33 -20.53
CA ILE A 265 26.57 7.47 -20.74
C ILE A 265 28.03 6.98 -20.66
N GLY A 266 28.37 6.22 -19.62
CA GLY A 266 29.71 5.67 -19.45
C GLY A 266 30.11 4.72 -20.57
N TYR A 267 29.18 3.89 -21.05
CA TYR A 267 29.36 3.06 -22.24
C TYR A 267 29.72 3.89 -23.48
N CYS A 268 28.99 4.97 -23.75
CA CYS A 268 29.26 5.83 -24.90
C CYS A 268 30.63 6.54 -24.77
N ILE A 269 30.99 6.99 -23.56
CA ILE A 269 32.30 7.61 -23.27
C ILE A 269 33.43 6.60 -23.50
N ASP A 270 33.29 5.39 -22.98
CA ASP A 270 34.27 4.30 -23.10
C ASP A 270 34.51 3.92 -24.57
N LYS A 271 33.44 3.88 -25.38
CA LYS A 271 33.50 3.65 -26.83
C LYS A 271 33.97 4.87 -27.65
N GLN A 272 34.20 6.02 -27.01
CA GLN A 272 34.50 7.29 -27.68
C GLN A 272 33.45 7.66 -28.75
N ALA A 273 32.18 7.40 -28.43
CA ALA A 273 31.07 7.60 -29.36
C ALA A 273 30.73 9.09 -29.48
N ASP A 274 30.45 9.56 -30.69
CA ASP A 274 29.90 10.90 -30.94
C ASP A 274 28.36 10.88 -30.93
N CYS A 275 27.77 9.73 -31.26
CA CYS A 275 26.35 9.43 -31.19
C CYS A 275 26.13 8.03 -30.58
N GLY A 276 25.13 7.86 -29.73
CA GLY A 276 24.76 6.57 -29.17
C GLY A 276 23.26 6.33 -29.19
N ASN A 277 22.85 5.06 -29.30
CA ASN A 277 21.46 4.67 -29.16
C ASN A 277 21.31 3.48 -28.21
N LYS A 278 20.37 3.61 -27.27
CA LYS A 278 19.93 2.51 -26.41
C LYS A 278 18.74 1.83 -27.08
N VAL A 279 18.81 0.51 -27.20
CA VAL A 279 17.78 -0.32 -27.84
C VAL A 279 17.30 -1.41 -26.90
N VAL A 280 16.09 -1.92 -27.16
CA VAL A 280 15.65 -3.22 -26.64
C VAL A 280 15.47 -4.17 -27.80
N TRP A 281 15.53 -5.47 -27.55
CA TRP A 281 15.18 -6.40 -28.63
C TRP A 281 13.65 -6.45 -28.82
N LYS A 282 13.19 -6.44 -30.08
CA LYS A 282 11.78 -6.65 -30.43
C LYS A 282 11.32 -7.99 -29.87
N SER A 283 10.19 -7.98 -29.18
CA SER A 283 9.59 -9.21 -28.64
C SER A 283 8.81 -9.97 -29.70
N ARG A 284 8.34 -9.27 -30.75
CA ARG A 284 7.57 -9.84 -31.85
C ARG A 284 7.89 -9.13 -33.18
N PRO A 285 7.80 -9.82 -34.33
CA PRO A 285 7.97 -9.22 -35.66
C PRO A 285 7.08 -7.99 -35.91
N ASP A 286 5.83 -8.03 -35.46
CA ASP A 286 4.78 -7.05 -35.72
C ASP A 286 4.76 -5.84 -34.77
N GLU A 287 5.72 -5.75 -33.84
CA GLU A 287 5.81 -4.62 -32.92
C GLU A 287 6.10 -3.31 -33.69
N SER A 288 5.24 -2.29 -33.50
CA SER A 288 5.27 -0.98 -34.17
C SER A 288 6.36 -0.05 -33.62
N VAL A 289 7.62 -0.47 -33.78
CA VAL A 289 8.82 0.28 -33.38
C VAL A 289 9.81 0.30 -34.53
N GLY A 290 10.44 1.45 -34.75
CA GLY A 290 11.57 1.56 -35.66
C GLY A 290 12.76 0.74 -35.15
N VAL A 291 13.53 0.16 -36.06
CA VAL A 291 14.68 -0.68 -35.74
C VAL A 291 15.98 -0.05 -36.23
N VAL A 292 17.01 -0.09 -35.40
CA VAL A 292 18.35 0.32 -35.81
C VAL A 292 18.90 -0.72 -36.78
N ALA A 293 19.39 -0.24 -37.92
CA ALA A 293 19.90 -1.03 -39.02
C ALA A 293 20.98 -0.25 -39.76
N LYS A 294 21.56 -0.85 -40.81
CA LYS A 294 22.41 -0.14 -41.76
C LYS A 294 21.70 0.05 -43.09
N ARG A 295 21.86 1.21 -43.71
CA ARG A 295 21.47 1.48 -45.10
C ARG A 295 22.71 1.95 -45.84
N ASN A 296 23.12 1.17 -46.84
CA ASN A 296 24.37 1.39 -47.58
C ASN A 296 25.60 1.54 -46.65
N GLY A 297 25.69 0.72 -45.61
CA GLY A 297 26.79 0.73 -44.63
C GLY A 297 26.72 1.79 -43.52
N ALA A 298 25.83 2.78 -43.63
CA ALA A 298 25.63 3.81 -42.61
C ALA A 298 24.48 3.45 -41.65
N TYR A 299 24.60 3.79 -40.36
CA TYR A 299 23.54 3.55 -39.38
C TYR A 299 22.29 4.37 -39.70
N CYS A 300 21.12 3.77 -39.52
CA CYS A 300 19.82 4.40 -39.68
C CYS A 300 18.79 3.73 -38.77
N VAL A 301 17.61 4.32 -38.67
CA VAL A 301 16.42 3.63 -38.15
C VAL A 301 15.49 3.36 -39.31
N VAL A 302 15.09 2.11 -39.46
CA VAL A 302 14.08 1.69 -40.43
C VAL A 302 12.76 1.63 -39.70
N GLU A 303 11.81 2.49 -40.10
CA GLU A 303 10.47 2.48 -39.51
C GLU A 303 9.72 1.19 -39.85
N TYR A 304 8.81 0.78 -38.96
CA TYR A 304 8.07 -0.48 -39.13
C TYR A 304 7.23 -0.53 -40.41
N SER A 305 6.86 0.63 -40.96
CA SER A 305 6.16 0.75 -42.25
C SER A 305 7.04 0.51 -43.48
N GLU A 306 8.38 0.50 -43.31
CA GLU A 306 9.35 0.26 -44.38
C GLU A 306 9.82 -1.21 -44.45
N LEU A 307 9.54 -2.01 -43.41
CA LEU A 307 9.88 -3.43 -43.39
C LEU A 307 8.77 -4.27 -44.00
N ASP A 308 9.10 -5.12 -44.97
CA ASP A 308 8.19 -6.16 -45.40
C ASP A 308 8.07 -7.29 -44.36
N ARG A 309 7.11 -8.19 -44.59
CA ARG A 309 6.86 -9.30 -43.68
C ARG A 309 8.07 -10.25 -43.57
N ALA A 310 8.77 -10.50 -44.67
CA ALA A 310 9.89 -11.43 -44.69
C ALA A 310 11.08 -10.88 -43.87
N ALA A 311 11.39 -9.60 -44.02
CA ALA A 311 12.44 -8.91 -43.27
C ALA A 311 12.08 -8.81 -41.78
N SER A 312 10.82 -8.48 -41.45
CA SER A 312 10.40 -8.37 -40.04
C SER A 312 10.35 -9.72 -39.31
N GLU A 313 10.08 -10.82 -40.00
CA GLU A 313 10.10 -12.19 -39.46
C GLU A 313 11.49 -12.86 -39.54
N GLN A 314 12.50 -12.21 -40.15
CA GLN A 314 13.84 -12.78 -40.31
C GLN A 314 14.50 -13.01 -38.94
N VAL A 315 15.01 -14.22 -38.72
CA VAL A 315 15.72 -14.63 -37.49
C VAL A 315 17.19 -14.90 -37.79
N ASN A 316 18.08 -14.43 -36.92
CA ASN A 316 19.48 -14.78 -36.95
C ASN A 316 19.67 -16.22 -36.43
N PRO A 317 20.19 -17.16 -37.25
CA PRO A 317 20.33 -18.56 -36.84
C PRO A 317 21.27 -18.80 -35.65
N SER A 318 22.26 -17.92 -35.42
CA SER A 318 23.23 -18.10 -34.34
C SER A 318 22.71 -17.61 -32.98
N THR A 319 21.85 -16.61 -32.97
CA THR A 319 21.30 -16.01 -31.72
C THR A 319 19.87 -16.44 -31.45
N GLY A 320 19.15 -16.94 -32.45
CA GLY A 320 17.70 -17.22 -32.36
C GLY A 320 16.83 -15.97 -32.25
N LYS A 321 17.40 -14.77 -32.34
CA LYS A 321 16.69 -13.49 -32.24
C LYS A 321 16.37 -12.91 -33.62
N LEU A 322 15.39 -12.02 -33.70
CA LEU A 322 15.06 -11.29 -34.95
C LEU A 322 16.28 -10.53 -35.48
N SER A 323 16.59 -10.66 -36.77
CA SER A 323 17.71 -9.96 -37.43
C SER A 323 17.51 -8.45 -37.39
N PHE A 324 16.30 -7.99 -37.72
CA PHE A 324 15.86 -6.60 -37.57
C PHE A 324 15.17 -6.41 -36.22
N GLY A 325 15.90 -6.65 -35.14
CA GLY A 325 15.35 -6.71 -33.79
C GLY A 325 15.76 -5.57 -32.84
N ALA A 326 16.75 -4.75 -33.19
CA ALA A 326 17.24 -3.65 -32.34
C ALA A 326 16.24 -2.48 -32.31
N ALA A 327 15.19 -2.58 -31.51
CA ALA A 327 14.13 -1.57 -31.42
C ALA A 327 14.65 -0.28 -30.79
N ASN A 328 14.48 0.83 -31.51
CA ASN A 328 14.77 2.15 -30.98
C ASN A 328 13.74 2.53 -29.91
N ILE A 329 14.19 2.68 -28.66
CA ILE A 329 13.37 3.12 -27.52
C ILE A 329 13.46 4.63 -27.27
N CYS A 330 13.90 5.38 -28.29
CA CYS A 330 14.09 6.82 -28.26
C CYS A 330 14.97 7.30 -27.09
N ASN A 331 16.03 6.57 -26.76
CA ASN A 331 17.06 6.96 -25.80
C ASN A 331 18.38 7.13 -26.56
N HIS A 332 18.87 8.36 -26.64
CA HIS A 332 20.00 8.75 -27.48
C HIS A 332 21.06 9.51 -26.70
N PHE A 333 22.31 9.26 -27.03
CA PHE A 333 23.45 10.01 -26.55
C PHE A 333 24.01 10.85 -27.70
N TYR A 334 24.34 12.11 -27.43
CA TYR A 334 25.06 12.97 -28.36
C TYR A 334 26.16 13.73 -27.64
N THR A 335 27.32 13.86 -28.26
CA THR A 335 28.29 14.87 -27.82
C THR A 335 27.84 16.25 -28.31
N ILE A 336 28.10 17.29 -27.52
CA ILE A 336 27.79 18.68 -27.94
C ILE A 336 28.56 19.04 -29.22
N ASP A 337 29.80 18.57 -29.36
CA ASP A 337 30.61 18.78 -30.56
C ASP A 337 30.00 18.14 -31.81
N PHE A 338 29.41 16.95 -31.70
CA PHE A 338 28.69 16.32 -32.82
C PHE A 338 27.48 17.17 -33.25
N LEU A 339 26.70 17.65 -32.29
CA LEU A 339 25.54 18.49 -32.59
C LEU A 339 25.94 19.80 -33.29
N VAL A 340 26.95 20.50 -32.76
CA VAL A 340 27.38 21.81 -33.24
C VAL A 340 28.15 21.72 -34.56
N ASN A 341 29.11 20.81 -34.66
CA ASN A 341 30.07 20.79 -35.77
C ASN A 341 29.64 19.88 -36.93
N VAL A 342 28.73 18.93 -36.68
CA VAL A 342 28.29 17.94 -37.68
C VAL A 342 26.81 18.08 -37.98
N VAL A 343 25.93 18.00 -36.98
CA VAL A 343 24.47 17.95 -37.22
C VAL A 343 23.93 19.28 -37.73
N LEU A 344 24.22 20.40 -37.05
CA LEU A 344 23.69 21.70 -37.45
C LEU A 344 24.15 22.13 -38.86
N PRO A 345 25.44 22.00 -39.24
CA PRO A 345 25.89 22.34 -40.60
C PRO A 345 25.32 21.43 -41.69
N ASN A 346 24.98 20.18 -41.36
CA ASN A 346 24.44 19.18 -42.30
C ASN A 346 22.93 18.96 -42.14
N SER A 347 22.22 19.87 -41.48
CA SER A 347 20.78 19.74 -41.25
C SER A 347 20.02 19.74 -42.58
N SER A 348 19.36 18.62 -42.88
CA SER A 348 18.63 18.41 -44.11
C SER A 348 17.47 19.40 -44.30
N LEU A 349 17.20 19.75 -45.56
CA LEU A 349 15.97 20.42 -45.97
C LEU A 349 14.84 19.41 -46.28
N ALA A 350 15.16 18.12 -46.42
CA ALA A 350 14.19 17.06 -46.67
C ALA A 350 13.60 16.54 -45.36
N TYR A 351 12.27 16.54 -45.30
CA TYR A 351 11.45 16.00 -44.22
C TYR A 351 10.71 14.76 -44.73
N HIS A 352 10.31 13.88 -43.80
CA HIS A 352 9.46 12.73 -44.12
C HIS A 352 8.04 13.21 -44.42
N VAL A 353 7.45 12.66 -45.49
CA VAL A 353 6.11 13.01 -45.98
C VAL A 353 5.08 12.09 -45.35
N ALA A 354 4.10 12.67 -44.66
CA ALA A 354 2.97 11.94 -44.08
C ALA A 354 1.64 12.45 -44.65
N HIS A 355 0.93 11.59 -45.37
CA HIS A 355 -0.41 11.89 -45.87
C HIS A 355 -1.45 11.72 -44.75
N LYS A 356 -2.18 12.80 -44.43
CA LYS A 356 -3.13 12.84 -43.30
C LYS A 356 -4.48 13.43 -43.69
N LYS A 357 -5.51 13.07 -42.92
CA LYS A 357 -6.79 13.78 -42.88
C LYS A 357 -6.62 15.04 -42.05
N ILE A 358 -6.32 16.14 -42.72
CA ILE A 358 -6.03 17.44 -42.10
C ILE A 358 -7.32 18.27 -42.11
N PRO A 359 -7.77 18.82 -40.97
CA PRO A 359 -8.90 19.76 -40.94
C PRO A 359 -8.64 20.97 -41.84
N VAL A 360 -9.64 21.36 -42.63
CA VAL A 360 -9.53 22.44 -43.62
C VAL A 360 -10.74 23.37 -43.59
N ALA A 361 -10.53 24.62 -44.01
CA ALA A 361 -11.59 25.59 -44.22
C ALA A 361 -12.47 25.19 -45.42
N ASP A 362 -13.78 25.10 -45.20
CA ASP A 362 -14.78 24.94 -46.26
C ASP A 362 -15.01 26.25 -47.07
N ASP A 363 -16.01 26.30 -47.93
CA ASP A 363 -16.29 27.50 -48.75
C ASP A 363 -16.82 28.69 -47.94
N THR A 364 -17.31 28.44 -46.73
CA THR A 364 -17.77 29.47 -45.79
C THR A 364 -16.62 30.01 -44.93
N GLY A 365 -15.55 29.23 -44.76
CA GLY A 365 -14.41 29.54 -43.88
C GLY A 365 -14.47 28.80 -42.55
N ALA A 366 -15.46 27.92 -42.35
CA ALA A 366 -15.55 27.07 -41.18
C ALA A 366 -14.65 25.84 -41.31
N THR A 367 -14.11 25.36 -40.19
CA THR A 367 -13.26 24.16 -40.15
C THR A 367 -14.11 22.91 -40.37
N CYS A 368 -13.71 22.07 -41.32
CA CYS A 368 -14.29 20.76 -41.56
C CYS A 368 -13.20 19.69 -41.58
N THR A 369 -13.53 18.46 -41.16
CA THR A 369 -12.60 17.33 -41.24
C THR A 369 -12.91 16.51 -42.50
N PRO A 370 -11.96 16.37 -43.44
CA PRO A 370 -12.20 15.63 -44.67
C PRO A 370 -12.29 14.11 -44.45
N SER A 371 -13.07 13.43 -45.30
CA SER A 371 -13.32 11.98 -45.22
C SER A 371 -12.13 11.12 -45.66
N SER A 372 -11.21 11.68 -46.46
CA SER A 372 -9.98 11.06 -46.97
C SER A 372 -8.77 11.97 -46.73
N ASN A 373 -7.54 11.45 -46.94
CA ASN A 373 -6.33 12.24 -46.77
C ASN A 373 -6.38 13.50 -47.65
N SER A 374 -6.27 14.67 -47.03
CA SER A 374 -6.48 15.97 -47.66
C SER A 374 -5.19 16.76 -47.87
N GLY A 375 -4.11 16.35 -47.22
CA GLY A 375 -2.83 17.03 -47.33
C GLY A 375 -1.65 16.22 -46.79
N ILE A 376 -0.51 16.89 -46.83
CA ILE A 376 0.82 16.45 -46.45
C ILE A 376 1.23 17.20 -45.18
N LYS A 377 1.65 16.42 -44.20
CA LYS A 377 2.41 16.87 -43.04
C LYS A 377 3.88 16.49 -43.27
N LEU A 378 4.80 17.41 -42.96
CA LEU A 378 6.23 17.19 -43.02
C LEU A 378 6.79 17.05 -41.60
N GLU A 379 7.55 15.99 -41.34
CA GLU A 379 8.16 15.70 -40.03
C GLU A 379 9.61 15.25 -40.20
N SER A 380 10.50 15.68 -39.32
CA SER A 380 11.86 15.14 -39.21
C SER A 380 11.96 14.18 -38.03
N PHE A 381 12.80 13.17 -38.15
CA PHE A 381 13.05 12.23 -37.06
C PHE A 381 14.38 12.49 -36.38
N ILE A 382 14.39 12.35 -35.05
CA ILE A 382 15.60 12.54 -34.24
C ILE A 382 16.74 11.58 -34.63
N PHE A 383 16.43 10.42 -35.19
CA PHE A 383 17.46 9.45 -35.58
C PHE A 383 17.99 9.66 -37.01
N ASP A 384 17.48 10.63 -37.77
CA ASP A 384 17.93 10.91 -39.14
C ASP A 384 19.40 11.39 -39.20
N VAL A 385 20.00 11.70 -38.04
CA VAL A 385 21.40 12.12 -37.91
C VAL A 385 22.37 10.95 -37.74
N PHE A 386 21.90 9.72 -37.51
CA PHE A 386 22.78 8.55 -37.31
C PHE A 386 23.78 8.33 -38.47
N PRO A 387 23.42 8.54 -39.75
CA PRO A 387 24.37 8.42 -40.85
C PRO A 387 25.54 9.43 -40.80
N LEU A 388 25.40 10.52 -40.04
CA LEU A 388 26.43 11.56 -39.91
C LEU A 388 27.49 11.22 -38.85
N SER A 389 27.20 10.25 -37.98
CA SER A 389 28.10 9.84 -36.90
C SER A 389 29.37 9.19 -37.44
N SER A 390 30.50 9.60 -36.91
CA SER A 390 31.80 8.99 -37.20
C SER A 390 32.07 7.76 -36.33
N CYS A 391 31.50 7.73 -35.12
CA CYS A 391 31.63 6.63 -34.17
C CYS A 391 30.30 6.45 -33.43
N MET A 392 29.41 5.63 -33.99
CA MET A 392 28.13 5.33 -33.36
C MET A 392 28.24 4.12 -32.43
N ALA A 393 27.69 4.24 -31.21
CA ALA A 393 27.59 3.12 -30.27
C ALA A 393 26.13 2.69 -30.07
N VAL A 394 25.86 1.38 -30.11
CA VAL A 394 24.53 0.83 -29.85
C VAL A 394 24.60 -0.11 -28.64
N LEU A 395 23.76 0.13 -27.63
CA LEU A 395 23.66 -0.71 -26.43
C LEU A 395 22.27 -1.31 -26.33
N SER A 396 22.20 -2.64 -26.38
CA SER A 396 20.95 -3.38 -26.13
C SER A 396 20.79 -3.65 -24.64
N VAL A 397 19.64 -3.27 -24.09
CA VAL A 397 19.29 -3.41 -22.67
C VAL A 397 18.06 -4.30 -22.47
N PRO A 398 17.84 -4.86 -21.26
CA PRO A 398 16.63 -5.61 -20.94
C PRO A 398 15.39 -4.73 -21.03
N ARG A 399 14.33 -5.21 -21.68
CA ARG A 399 13.07 -4.45 -21.87
C ARG A 399 12.35 -4.20 -20.55
N ASP A 400 12.28 -5.24 -19.74
CA ASP A 400 11.57 -5.30 -18.46
C ASP A 400 12.05 -4.27 -17.43
N THR A 401 13.28 -3.76 -17.58
CA THR A 401 13.88 -2.77 -16.66
C THR A 401 14.13 -1.39 -17.28
N GLU A 402 13.87 -1.22 -18.58
CA GLU A 402 14.27 0.02 -19.30
C GLU A 402 13.19 0.56 -20.25
N PHE A 403 12.15 -0.22 -20.60
CA PHE A 403 11.19 0.19 -21.61
C PHE A 403 9.73 -0.20 -21.28
N ALA A 404 9.03 0.75 -20.68
CA ALA A 404 7.60 0.71 -20.37
C ALA A 404 6.88 1.93 -20.97
N PRO A 405 6.65 1.96 -22.30
CA PRO A 405 6.01 3.10 -22.96
C PRO A 405 4.52 3.21 -22.62
N VAL A 406 3.99 4.43 -22.57
CA VAL A 406 2.58 4.76 -22.31
C VAL A 406 2.00 5.42 -23.55
N LYS A 407 1.48 4.59 -24.46
CA LYS A 407 0.97 4.97 -25.79
C LYS A 407 -0.50 4.67 -25.98
N ASN A 408 -1.02 3.66 -25.28
CA ASN A 408 -2.39 3.17 -25.35
C ASN A 408 -3.17 3.55 -24.09
N ALA A 409 -4.50 3.65 -24.21
CA ALA A 409 -5.39 3.96 -23.08
C ALA A 409 -5.34 2.88 -21.97
N PRO A 410 -5.74 3.23 -20.73
CA PRO A 410 -5.95 2.25 -19.65
C PRO A 410 -6.81 1.06 -20.09
N GLY A 411 -6.54 -0.12 -19.55
CA GLY A 411 -7.16 -1.40 -19.89
C GLY A 411 -6.45 -2.18 -21.01
N ASN A 412 -5.53 -1.57 -21.76
CA ASN A 412 -4.74 -2.28 -22.76
C ASN A 412 -3.59 -3.08 -22.08
N PRO A 413 -3.35 -4.35 -22.44
CA PRO A 413 -2.30 -5.15 -21.81
C PRO A 413 -0.86 -4.73 -22.16
N ILE A 414 -0.67 -3.91 -23.20
CA ILE A 414 0.64 -3.54 -23.75
C ILE A 414 0.71 -2.02 -23.96
N ASP A 415 1.88 -1.44 -23.69
CA ASP A 415 2.22 -0.02 -23.86
C ASP A 415 1.16 0.94 -23.29
N SER A 416 0.65 0.64 -22.10
CA SER A 416 -0.42 1.37 -21.42
C SER A 416 0.01 1.78 -20.00
N PRO A 417 -0.76 2.66 -19.32
CA PRO A 417 -0.52 2.95 -17.91
C PRO A 417 -0.50 1.69 -17.02
N ASP A 418 -1.35 0.70 -17.33
CA ASP A 418 -1.45 -0.54 -16.55
C ASP A 418 -0.25 -1.46 -16.77
N SER A 419 0.25 -1.57 -18.00
CA SER A 419 1.47 -2.34 -18.27
C SER A 419 2.69 -1.67 -17.65
N ALA A 420 2.79 -0.33 -17.74
CA ALA A 420 3.90 0.41 -17.17
C ALA A 420 3.95 0.31 -15.64
N ARG A 421 2.79 0.45 -14.98
CA ARG A 421 2.67 0.28 -13.53
C ARG A 421 3.04 -1.13 -13.08
N ARG A 422 2.65 -2.16 -13.84
CA ARG A 422 3.04 -3.56 -13.55
C ARG A 422 4.55 -3.75 -13.64
N MET A 423 5.18 -3.20 -14.68
CA MET A 423 6.63 -3.33 -14.85
C MET A 423 7.41 -2.62 -13.73
N LEU A 424 6.97 -1.43 -13.29
CA LEU A 424 7.54 -0.76 -12.12
C LEU A 424 7.35 -1.56 -10.82
N HIS A 425 6.19 -2.21 -10.64
CA HIS A 425 5.96 -3.13 -9.53
C HIS A 425 6.94 -4.30 -9.56
N ASP A 426 7.11 -4.93 -10.73
CA ASP A 426 7.97 -6.10 -10.89
C ASP A 426 9.45 -5.73 -10.69
N GLU A 427 9.87 -4.56 -11.17
CA GLU A 427 11.19 -3.99 -10.90
C GLU A 427 11.42 -3.76 -9.39
N GLY A 428 10.48 -3.10 -8.71
CA GLY A 428 10.57 -2.89 -7.26
C GLY A 428 10.60 -4.20 -6.47
N LYS A 429 9.82 -5.22 -6.90
CA LYS A 429 9.85 -6.57 -6.31
C LYS A 429 11.22 -7.21 -6.46
N ALA A 430 11.82 -7.13 -7.66
CA ALA A 430 13.14 -7.67 -7.93
C ALA A 430 14.20 -6.96 -7.08
N TRP A 431 14.15 -5.64 -6.95
CA TRP A 431 15.11 -4.89 -6.14
C TRP A 431 15.03 -5.23 -4.64
N LEU A 432 13.83 -5.42 -4.09
CA LEU A 432 13.66 -5.85 -2.70
C LEU A 432 14.16 -7.28 -2.47
N LEU A 433 13.98 -8.17 -3.46
CA LEU A 433 14.52 -9.51 -3.41
C LEU A 433 16.06 -9.51 -3.43
N ASP A 434 16.67 -8.71 -4.30
CA ASP A 434 18.12 -8.55 -4.35
C ASP A 434 18.68 -7.96 -3.04
N GLY A 435 17.98 -6.99 -2.46
CA GLY A 435 18.29 -6.45 -1.13
C GLY A 435 18.16 -7.49 -0.01
N ALA A 436 17.17 -8.37 -0.07
CA ALA A 436 17.04 -9.49 0.86
C ALA A 436 18.20 -10.49 0.72
N ALA A 437 18.56 -10.85 -0.51
CA ALA A 437 19.68 -11.74 -0.81
C ALA A 437 21.05 -11.16 -0.41
N SER A 438 21.18 -9.82 -0.39
CA SER A 438 22.40 -9.16 0.09
C SER A 438 22.52 -9.17 1.63
N ILE A 439 21.38 -9.18 2.34
CA ILE A 439 21.32 -9.24 3.81
C ILE A 439 21.49 -10.66 4.33
N TRP A 440 20.71 -11.59 3.80
CA TRP A 440 20.61 -12.96 4.30
C TRP A 440 21.30 -13.92 3.33
N LYS A 441 22.25 -14.70 3.85
CA LYS A 441 22.98 -15.72 3.08
C LYS A 441 22.24 -17.07 3.02
N GLY A 442 21.23 -17.28 3.87
CA GLY A 442 20.39 -18.48 3.91
C GLY A 442 19.16 -18.34 3.01
N SER A 443 18.72 -19.44 2.39
CA SER A 443 17.53 -19.42 1.53
C SER A 443 16.23 -19.28 2.31
N GLU A 444 16.19 -19.74 3.56
CA GLU A 444 14.97 -19.79 4.37
C GLU A 444 14.45 -18.39 4.76
N GLU A 445 15.33 -17.45 5.16
CA GLU A 445 14.90 -16.08 5.47
C GLU A 445 14.46 -15.31 4.23
N VAL A 446 15.13 -15.52 3.10
CA VAL A 446 14.74 -14.91 1.81
C VAL A 446 13.40 -15.46 1.35
N GLU A 447 13.20 -16.79 1.42
CA GLU A 447 11.93 -17.43 1.08
C GLU A 447 10.80 -16.97 1.99
N SER A 448 11.05 -16.85 3.30
CA SER A 448 10.08 -16.28 4.25
C SER A 448 9.74 -14.83 3.91
N PHE A 449 10.73 -13.98 3.61
CA PHE A 449 10.47 -12.59 3.19
C PHE A 449 9.61 -12.51 1.93
N VAL A 450 9.88 -13.36 0.93
CA VAL A 450 9.08 -13.43 -0.29
C VAL A 450 7.65 -13.87 0.02
N HIS A 451 7.47 -15.00 0.71
CA HIS A 451 6.16 -15.58 0.95
C HIS A 451 5.28 -14.76 1.90
N GLU A 452 5.90 -14.22 2.95
CA GLU A 452 5.20 -13.49 4.02
C GLU A 452 5.01 -12.01 3.68
N LYS A 453 5.88 -11.40 2.86
CA LYS A 453 5.81 -9.96 2.54
C LYS A 453 5.53 -9.72 1.06
N LEU A 454 6.46 -10.08 0.17
CA LEU A 454 6.40 -9.64 -1.24
C LEU A 454 5.24 -10.27 -2.03
N ASP A 455 4.89 -11.53 -1.77
CA ASP A 455 3.76 -12.21 -2.43
C ASP A 455 2.39 -11.77 -1.90
N LYS A 456 2.35 -11.07 -0.77
CA LYS A 456 1.13 -10.46 -0.21
C LYS A 456 0.90 -9.04 -0.71
N ALA A 457 1.94 -8.39 -1.23
CA ALA A 457 1.82 -7.06 -1.83
C ALA A 457 1.18 -7.14 -3.21
N GLN A 458 0.11 -6.36 -3.41
CA GLN A 458 -0.55 -6.16 -4.70
C GLN A 458 0.11 -5.03 -5.50
N ARG A 459 0.73 -4.07 -4.79
CA ARG A 459 1.44 -2.94 -5.37
C ARG A 459 2.76 -2.71 -4.64
N ILE A 460 3.82 -2.48 -5.40
CA ILE A 460 5.16 -2.18 -4.91
C ILE A 460 5.61 -0.95 -5.68
N GLU A 461 6.02 0.08 -4.95
CA GLU A 461 6.55 1.31 -5.51
C GLU A 461 7.76 1.75 -4.69
N ILE A 462 8.89 1.95 -5.37
CA ILE A 462 10.11 2.49 -4.78
C ILE A 462 10.39 3.83 -5.44
N SER A 463 10.42 4.87 -4.62
CA SER A 463 10.75 6.22 -5.06
C SER A 463 12.15 6.28 -5.64
N PRO A 464 12.38 6.94 -6.79
CA PRO A 464 13.72 7.15 -7.31
C PRO A 464 14.67 7.83 -6.32
N LEU A 465 14.16 8.66 -5.41
CA LEU A 465 14.95 9.29 -4.35
C LEU A 465 15.50 8.31 -3.31
N VAL A 466 14.93 7.10 -3.24
CA VAL A 466 15.41 6.01 -2.39
C VAL A 466 16.44 5.19 -3.16
N SER A 467 16.12 4.85 -4.40
CA SER A 467 16.93 3.96 -5.23
C SER A 467 16.75 4.28 -6.71
N TYR A 468 17.84 4.52 -7.42
CA TYR A 468 17.85 4.75 -8.86
C TYR A 468 17.78 3.45 -9.65
N ASN A 469 18.49 2.40 -9.19
CA ASN A 469 18.63 1.13 -9.89
C ASN A 469 18.79 -0.06 -8.91
N GLY A 470 18.05 -0.03 -7.79
CA GLY A 470 17.98 -1.10 -6.78
C GLY A 470 18.99 -1.01 -5.64
N GLU A 471 19.90 -0.03 -5.64
CA GLU A 471 20.85 0.18 -4.55
C GLU A 471 20.19 0.74 -3.27
N GLY A 472 20.75 0.41 -2.10
CA GLY A 472 20.44 1.07 -0.83
C GLY A 472 19.16 0.62 -0.12
N LEU A 473 18.59 -0.52 -0.49
CA LEU A 473 17.31 -1.00 0.03
C LEU A 473 17.41 -1.88 1.28
N GLU A 474 18.62 -2.14 1.80
CA GLU A 474 18.82 -3.09 2.89
C GLU A 474 18.10 -2.68 4.17
N ALA A 475 18.07 -1.37 4.48
CA ALA A 475 17.34 -0.87 5.64
C ALA A 475 15.83 -1.08 5.50
N SER A 476 15.28 -0.82 4.32
CA SER A 476 13.86 -0.98 4.01
C SER A 476 13.45 -2.46 4.05
N VAL A 477 14.27 -3.37 3.51
CA VAL A 477 14.01 -4.82 3.60
C VAL A 477 13.97 -5.28 5.06
N ARG A 478 14.92 -4.84 5.89
CA ARG A 478 14.90 -5.16 7.34
C ARG A 478 13.67 -4.62 8.05
N ALA A 479 13.19 -3.43 7.67
CA ALA A 479 11.98 -2.84 8.24
C ALA A 479 10.73 -3.64 7.83
N LEU A 480 10.59 -3.95 6.54
CA LEU A 480 9.48 -4.74 6.00
C LEU A 480 9.40 -6.15 6.63
N MET A 481 10.55 -6.78 6.88
CA MET A 481 10.58 -8.10 7.52
C MET A 481 9.99 -8.08 8.93
N LYS A 482 10.21 -7.00 9.68
CA LYS A 482 9.67 -6.83 11.05
C LYS A 482 8.22 -6.39 11.10
N GLY A 483 7.72 -5.76 10.03
CA GLY A 483 6.35 -5.24 9.95
C GLY A 483 5.33 -6.30 9.54
N PHE A 484 4.05 -5.94 9.54
CA PHE A 484 2.99 -6.81 9.01
C PHE A 484 3.08 -6.93 7.48
N PRO A 485 2.53 -8.00 6.88
CA PRO A 485 2.30 -8.05 5.43
C PRO A 485 1.45 -6.84 5.00
N LEU A 486 1.89 -6.14 3.95
CA LEU A 486 1.21 -4.96 3.41
C LEU A 486 0.64 -5.27 2.02
N GLU A 487 -0.58 -4.82 1.74
CA GLU A 487 -1.14 -4.89 0.38
C GLU A 487 -0.44 -3.91 -0.59
N VAL A 488 0.06 -2.80 -0.05
CA VAL A 488 0.82 -1.78 -0.78
C VAL A 488 2.15 -1.57 -0.07
N ILE A 489 3.26 -1.87 -0.74
CA ILE A 489 4.60 -1.53 -0.29
C ILE A 489 5.01 -0.26 -1.04
N ARG A 490 5.06 0.87 -0.33
CA ARG A 490 5.58 2.13 -0.88
C ARG A 490 6.76 2.59 -0.03
N ILE A 491 7.87 2.89 -0.70
CA ILE A 491 9.10 3.33 -0.05
C ILE A 491 9.48 4.70 -0.59
N GLU A 492 9.53 5.70 0.28
CA GLU A 492 9.92 7.09 0.00
C GLU A 492 11.20 7.45 0.77
N SER A 493 11.81 8.58 0.41
CA SER A 493 13.07 9.00 1.04
C SER A 493 12.86 9.42 2.50
N PRO A 494 13.59 8.83 3.47
CA PRO A 494 13.59 9.30 4.86
C PRO A 494 14.46 10.56 5.04
N ASN A 495 15.17 11.00 4.00
CA ASN A 495 16.07 12.15 4.06
C ASN A 495 15.49 13.38 3.35
N THR A 496 14.32 13.25 2.74
CA THR A 496 13.62 14.34 2.04
C THR A 496 12.46 14.81 2.92
N MET A 497 12.33 16.12 3.10
CA MET A 497 11.17 16.67 3.80
C MET A 497 9.94 16.59 2.89
N ALA A 498 8.81 16.19 3.46
CA ALA A 498 7.56 16.14 2.74
C ALA A 498 7.01 17.55 2.47
N ASN A 499 6.11 17.64 1.50
CA ASN A 499 5.35 18.85 1.19
C ASN A 499 3.91 18.48 0.80
N ALA A 500 3.11 19.46 0.38
CA ALA A 500 1.71 19.25 0.04
C ALA A 500 1.51 18.19 -1.07
N TYR A 501 2.48 18.02 -1.97
CA TYR A 501 2.45 17.06 -3.07
C TYR A 501 2.91 15.66 -2.68
N SER A 502 3.34 15.46 -1.43
CA SER A 502 3.64 14.12 -0.89
C SER A 502 2.36 13.30 -0.61
N ILE A 503 1.20 13.97 -0.56
CA ILE A 503 -0.11 13.34 -0.36
C ILE A 503 -0.79 13.14 -1.71
N PRO A 504 -1.19 11.90 -2.06
CA PRO A 504 -1.98 11.63 -3.26
C PRO A 504 -3.24 12.50 -3.32
N ALA A 505 -3.56 13.03 -4.50
CA ALA A 505 -4.66 13.97 -4.69
C ALA A 505 -6.01 13.34 -4.32
N SER A 506 -6.20 12.06 -4.64
CA SER A 506 -7.43 11.31 -4.29
C SER A 506 -7.66 11.22 -2.77
N ILE A 507 -6.61 10.93 -2.01
CA ILE A 507 -6.64 10.83 -0.54
C ILE A 507 -6.88 12.20 0.08
N ARG A 508 -6.19 13.23 -0.40
CA ARG A 508 -6.40 14.60 0.06
C ARG A 508 -7.84 15.03 -0.16
N GLN A 509 -8.40 14.77 -1.33
CA GLN A 509 -9.79 15.10 -1.66
C GLN A 509 -10.77 14.38 -0.73
N ALA A 510 -10.66 13.07 -0.56
CA ALA A 510 -11.57 12.30 0.30
C ALA A 510 -11.58 12.80 1.76
N PHE A 511 -10.40 13.11 2.30
CA PHE A 511 -10.28 13.64 3.66
C PHE A 511 -10.74 15.10 3.77
N ALA A 512 -10.55 15.92 2.74
CA ALA A 512 -11.07 17.28 2.70
C ALA A 512 -12.60 17.30 2.66
N GLU A 513 -13.21 16.47 1.82
CA GLU A 513 -14.67 16.31 1.72
C GLU A 513 -15.30 15.83 3.04
N ALA A 514 -14.56 15.00 3.80
CA ALA A 514 -14.97 14.55 5.13
C ALA A 514 -14.62 15.52 6.28
N GLY A 515 -14.03 16.69 6.00
CA GLY A 515 -13.65 17.68 7.03
C GLY A 515 -12.43 17.28 7.87
N GLN A 516 -11.61 16.35 7.39
CA GLN A 516 -10.44 15.78 8.06
C GLN A 516 -9.09 16.24 7.45
N ASN A 517 -9.06 17.27 6.59
CA ASN A 517 -7.81 17.73 5.94
C ASN A 517 -6.70 18.14 6.92
N HIS A 518 -7.03 18.47 8.18
CA HIS A 518 -6.04 18.85 9.19
C HIS A 518 -5.03 17.74 9.51
N VAL A 519 -5.32 16.47 9.16
CA VAL A 519 -4.37 15.36 9.35
C VAL A 519 -3.10 15.54 8.53
N PHE A 520 -3.14 16.30 7.44
CA PHE A 520 -1.98 16.56 6.57
C PHE A 520 -1.19 17.82 6.94
N ARG A 521 -1.61 18.58 7.96
CA ARG A 521 -1.04 19.90 8.26
C ARG A 521 0.47 19.91 8.48
N PHE A 522 1.05 18.84 9.04
CA PHE A 522 2.49 18.74 9.28
C PHE A 522 3.27 18.28 8.06
N VAL A 523 2.62 17.52 7.18
CA VAL A 523 3.15 17.18 5.85
C VAL A 523 3.25 18.45 5.01
N ASP A 524 2.15 19.22 4.96
CA ASP A 524 2.08 20.47 4.20
C ASP A 524 3.08 21.52 4.71
N ALA A 525 3.36 21.53 6.02
CA ALA A 525 4.33 22.42 6.66
C ALA A 525 5.78 21.93 6.62
N GLY A 526 6.07 20.80 5.95
CA GLY A 526 7.41 20.23 5.87
C GLY A 526 8.02 19.89 7.23
N LYS A 527 7.21 19.35 8.15
CA LYS A 527 7.65 18.95 9.51
C LYS A 527 7.96 17.47 9.64
N VAL A 528 7.66 16.69 8.61
CA VAL A 528 7.89 15.24 8.57
C VAL A 528 8.59 14.87 7.26
N THR A 529 9.24 13.71 7.24
CA THR A 529 9.93 13.22 6.04
C THR A 529 8.93 12.69 5.00
N SER A 530 9.36 12.51 3.76
CA SER A 530 8.53 11.89 2.71
C SER A 530 8.15 10.46 3.08
N GLN A 531 9.02 9.71 3.77
CA GLN A 531 8.67 8.39 4.30
C GLN A 531 7.62 8.49 5.41
N ASP A 532 7.73 9.43 6.34
CA ASP A 532 6.69 9.64 7.37
C ASP A 532 5.33 9.99 6.76
N ALA A 533 5.31 10.85 5.74
CA ALA A 533 4.10 11.21 5.01
C ALA A 533 3.51 9.99 4.27
N CYS A 534 4.37 9.15 3.68
CA CYS A 534 3.98 7.89 3.06
C CYS A 534 3.33 6.96 4.10
N ASP A 535 3.97 6.73 5.24
CA ASP A 535 3.44 5.88 6.31
C ASP A 535 2.09 6.40 6.82
N LEU A 536 1.94 7.73 6.98
CA LEU A 536 0.65 8.35 7.31
C LEU A 536 -0.40 7.99 6.25
N VAL A 537 -0.12 8.24 4.96
CA VAL A 537 -1.05 7.99 3.85
C VAL A 537 -1.48 6.53 3.81
N GLU A 538 -0.54 5.59 3.84
CA GLU A 538 -0.86 4.16 3.79
C GLU A 538 -1.67 3.74 5.04
N SER A 539 -1.38 4.33 6.19
CA SER A 539 -2.20 4.14 7.39
C SER A 539 -3.63 4.69 7.23
N LEU A 540 -3.85 5.73 6.42
CA LEU A 540 -5.16 6.35 6.20
C LEU A 540 -6.00 5.60 5.15
N ARG A 541 -5.36 4.91 4.19
CA ARG A 541 -6.06 4.19 3.10
C ARG A 541 -7.02 3.10 3.58
N VAL A 542 -6.80 2.56 4.77
CA VAL A 542 -7.67 1.53 5.35
C VAL A 542 -9.01 2.10 5.84
N TYR A 543 -9.15 3.43 5.86
CA TYR A 543 -10.34 4.13 6.33
C TYR A 543 -11.07 4.86 5.21
N ASP A 544 -12.40 4.75 5.22
CA ASP A 544 -13.27 5.69 4.52
C ASP A 544 -13.64 6.82 5.50
N PRO A 545 -13.11 8.05 5.31
CA PRO A 545 -13.30 9.13 6.27
C PRO A 545 -14.77 9.61 6.33
N SER A 546 -15.54 9.46 5.24
CA SER A 546 -16.98 9.79 5.22
C SER A 546 -17.79 8.77 6.02
N GLN A 547 -17.47 7.47 5.90
CA GLN A 547 -18.09 6.44 6.73
C GLN A 547 -17.77 6.64 8.22
N LEU A 548 -16.52 6.96 8.55
CA LEU A 548 -16.11 7.22 9.94
C LEU A 548 -16.77 8.48 10.52
N ALA A 549 -16.91 9.55 9.74
CA ALA A 549 -17.65 10.75 10.16
C ALA A 549 -19.11 10.40 10.47
N GLY A 550 -19.77 9.64 9.59
CA GLY A 550 -21.14 9.16 9.82
C GLY A 550 -21.24 8.23 11.03
N LEU A 551 -20.25 7.37 11.25
CA LEU A 551 -20.17 6.49 12.42
C LEU A 551 -20.08 7.30 13.71
N PHE A 552 -19.19 8.29 13.76
CA PHE A 552 -19.01 9.16 14.91
C PHE A 552 -20.31 9.92 15.25
N GLU A 553 -20.97 10.50 14.25
CA GLU A 553 -22.25 11.20 14.45
C GLU A 553 -23.35 10.28 14.99
N ARG A 554 -23.51 9.08 14.43
CA ARG A 554 -24.54 8.14 14.91
C ARG A 554 -24.26 7.71 16.35
N SER A 555 -23.01 7.38 16.64
CA SER A 555 -22.59 6.90 17.98
C SER A 555 -22.78 7.98 19.06
N THR A 556 -22.40 9.22 18.75
CA THR A 556 -22.56 10.35 19.69
C THR A 556 -24.02 10.76 19.88
N LYS A 557 -24.84 10.72 18.82
CA LYS A 557 -26.30 10.93 18.91
C LYS A 557 -26.96 9.83 19.76
N ALA A 558 -26.60 8.57 19.55
CA ALA A 558 -27.11 7.43 20.33
C ALA A 558 -26.74 7.54 21.82
N ASP A 559 -25.47 7.83 22.15
CA ASP A 559 -25.02 8.07 23.53
C ASP A 559 -25.80 9.22 24.21
N SER A 560 -26.13 10.26 23.45
CA SER A 560 -26.91 11.40 23.95
C SER A 560 -28.38 11.06 24.17
N ALA A 561 -28.97 10.23 23.29
CA ALA A 561 -30.35 9.78 23.38
C ALA A 561 -30.56 8.79 24.54
N MET A 562 -29.62 7.85 24.74
CA MET A 562 -29.64 6.91 25.86
C MET A 562 -29.60 7.63 27.22
N LYS A 563 -28.87 8.74 27.34
CA LYS A 563 -28.88 9.57 28.56
C LYS A 563 -30.21 10.27 28.84
N GLY A 564 -31.12 10.34 27.86
CA GLY A 564 -32.42 11.00 27.96
C GLY A 564 -33.62 10.06 28.04
N THR A 565 -33.43 8.74 27.90
CA THR A 565 -34.49 7.73 27.93
C THR A 565 -34.40 6.88 29.20
N VAL A 566 -35.54 6.65 29.86
CA VAL A 566 -35.61 5.70 30.98
C VAL A 566 -35.98 4.35 30.37
N ASP A 567 -34.97 3.57 29.99
CA ASP A 567 -35.19 2.20 29.55
C ASP A 567 -35.69 1.34 30.72
N GLU A 568 -36.60 0.40 30.45
CA GLU A 568 -37.05 -0.55 31.46
C GLU A 568 -36.00 -1.66 31.58
N ILE A 569 -35.20 -1.59 32.64
CA ILE A 569 -34.23 -2.61 33.00
C ILE A 569 -34.85 -3.55 34.02
N ALA A 570 -34.85 -4.85 33.71
CA ALA A 570 -35.35 -5.91 34.59
C ALA A 570 -34.27 -6.96 34.87
N PRO A 571 -34.23 -7.52 36.09
CA PRO A 571 -33.33 -8.64 36.41
C PRO A 571 -33.72 -9.89 35.62
N LEU A 572 -32.83 -10.88 35.58
CA LEU A 572 -33.13 -12.16 34.95
C LEU A 572 -34.17 -12.94 35.76
N GLU A 573 -35.07 -13.63 35.04
CA GLU A 573 -36.02 -14.58 35.64
C GLU A 573 -35.27 -15.83 36.12
N GLU A 574 -35.73 -16.45 37.23
CA GLU A 574 -35.07 -17.62 37.84
C GLU A 574 -34.95 -18.80 36.85
N GLU A 575 -35.89 -18.96 35.93
CA GLU A 575 -35.89 -20.05 34.93
C GLU A 575 -34.78 -19.94 33.87
N VAL A 576 -34.15 -18.76 33.73
CA VAL A 576 -33.10 -18.51 32.73
C VAL A 576 -31.69 -18.77 33.29
N VAL A 577 -31.54 -18.65 34.61
CA VAL A 577 -30.26 -18.76 35.30
C VAL A 577 -30.16 -20.09 36.02
N GLN A 578 -29.36 -21.01 35.50
CA GLN A 578 -29.04 -22.24 36.20
C GLN A 578 -27.82 -22.01 37.10
N GLN A 579 -27.92 -22.28 38.40
CA GLN A 579 -26.78 -22.22 39.32
C GLN A 579 -26.12 -23.59 39.42
N LEU A 580 -24.85 -23.70 39.00
CA LEU A 580 -24.15 -24.98 38.92
C LEU A 580 -24.04 -25.65 40.31
N SER A 581 -23.84 -24.91 41.40
CA SER A 581 -23.81 -25.47 42.75
C SER A 581 -25.12 -26.13 43.20
N GLN A 582 -26.24 -25.78 42.57
CA GLN A 582 -27.57 -26.33 42.87
C GLN A 582 -28.01 -27.45 41.92
N VAL A 583 -27.21 -27.75 40.89
CA VAL A 583 -27.49 -28.82 39.93
C VAL A 583 -27.17 -30.18 40.55
N ASP A 584 -28.06 -31.14 40.32
CA ASP A 584 -27.89 -32.53 40.72
C ASP A 584 -26.61 -33.15 40.12
N PRO A 585 -25.82 -33.93 40.88
CA PRO A 585 -24.58 -34.53 40.41
C PRO A 585 -24.70 -35.39 39.14
N ASP A 586 -25.80 -36.13 38.96
CA ASP A 586 -26.00 -36.97 37.77
C ASP A 586 -26.21 -36.10 36.53
N LEU A 587 -26.93 -34.98 36.68
CA LEU A 587 -27.12 -34.02 35.60
C LEU A 587 -25.82 -33.28 35.24
N LYS A 588 -24.97 -32.95 36.23
CA LYS A 588 -23.63 -32.40 35.97
C LYS A 588 -22.78 -33.39 35.17
N THR A 589 -22.81 -34.67 35.56
CA THR A 589 -22.09 -35.74 34.87
C THR A 589 -22.59 -35.89 33.44
N LYS A 590 -23.91 -35.87 33.24
CA LYS A 590 -24.52 -35.87 31.89
C LYS A 590 -24.00 -34.71 31.03
N TRP A 591 -23.92 -33.50 31.57
CA TRP A 591 -23.40 -32.35 30.84
C TRP A 591 -21.91 -32.50 30.54
N LEU A 592 -21.10 -32.94 31.50
CA LEU A 592 -19.69 -33.25 31.27
C LEU A 592 -19.52 -34.25 30.11
N ASP A 593 -20.25 -35.36 30.15
CA ASP A 593 -20.22 -36.40 29.10
C ASP A 593 -20.65 -35.86 27.74
N THR A 594 -21.73 -35.07 27.71
CA THR A 594 -22.23 -34.42 26.47
C THR A 594 -21.19 -33.47 25.87
N GLY A 595 -20.49 -32.70 26.72
CA GLY A 595 -19.40 -31.83 26.28
C GLY A 595 -18.20 -32.59 25.76
N LEU A 596 -17.77 -33.65 26.46
CA LEU A 596 -16.66 -34.51 26.00
C LEU A 596 -17.01 -35.24 24.69
N GLU A 597 -18.27 -35.65 24.52
CA GLU A 597 -18.76 -36.20 23.27
C GLU A 597 -18.70 -35.16 22.14
N ALA A 598 -19.10 -33.91 22.39
CA ALA A 598 -18.97 -32.83 21.41
C ALA A 598 -17.50 -32.57 21.02
N VAL A 599 -16.58 -32.59 21.99
CA VAL A 599 -15.12 -32.51 21.73
C VAL A 599 -14.66 -33.67 20.84
N SER A 600 -15.08 -34.91 21.14
CA SER A 600 -14.69 -36.09 20.36
C SER A 600 -15.12 -36.04 18.90
N LYS A 601 -16.25 -35.37 18.61
CA LYS A 601 -16.82 -35.19 17.28
C LYS A 601 -16.21 -34.01 16.51
N GLY A 602 -15.22 -33.32 17.09
CA GLY A 602 -14.61 -32.12 16.51
C GLY A 602 -15.55 -30.91 16.51
N MET A 603 -16.60 -30.92 17.33
CA MET A 603 -17.64 -29.87 17.31
C MET A 603 -17.29 -28.65 18.17
N VAL A 604 -16.19 -28.68 18.92
CA VAL A 604 -15.82 -27.65 19.89
C VAL A 604 -14.58 -26.89 19.44
N GLY A 605 -14.63 -25.57 19.50
CA GLY A 605 -13.49 -24.66 19.40
C GLY A 605 -13.40 -23.74 20.62
N ALA A 606 -12.23 -23.15 20.82
CA ALA A 606 -11.99 -22.13 21.83
C ALA A 606 -11.52 -20.82 21.19
N LEU A 607 -11.88 -19.68 21.77
CA LEU A 607 -11.40 -18.37 21.34
C LEU A 607 -11.03 -17.51 22.54
N VAL A 608 -9.80 -16.99 22.55
CA VAL A 608 -9.35 -16.05 23.58
C VAL A 608 -9.32 -14.62 23.04
N LEU A 609 -9.93 -13.70 23.80
CA LEU A 609 -9.89 -12.26 23.56
C LEU A 609 -8.61 -11.70 24.21
N SER A 610 -7.58 -11.44 23.41
CA SER A 610 -6.24 -11.02 23.87
C SER A 610 -5.72 -9.76 23.19
N GLY A 611 -6.62 -8.86 22.76
CA GLY A 611 -6.21 -7.57 22.15
C GLY A 611 -5.56 -6.58 23.12
N GLY A 612 -5.68 -6.79 24.43
CA GLY A 612 -5.18 -5.88 25.46
C GLY A 612 -3.70 -6.06 25.82
N GLN A 613 -3.05 -4.95 26.19
CA GLN A 613 -1.68 -4.91 26.72
C GLN A 613 -1.64 -5.04 28.25
N GLY A 614 -0.54 -5.57 28.79
CA GLY A 614 -0.29 -5.76 30.23
C GLY A 614 0.08 -4.49 31.00
N THR A 615 -0.05 -3.29 30.43
CA THR A 615 0.51 -2.04 30.98
C THR A 615 0.01 -1.70 32.39
N ARG A 616 -1.25 -2.01 32.73
CA ARG A 616 -1.78 -1.83 34.10
C ARG A 616 -1.13 -2.74 35.14
N LEU A 617 -0.52 -3.83 34.69
CA LEU A 617 0.21 -4.79 35.52
C LEU A 617 1.68 -4.39 35.71
N GLY A 618 2.13 -3.30 35.05
CA GLY A 618 3.54 -2.95 34.94
C GLY A 618 4.31 -3.83 33.95
N PHE A 619 3.60 -4.56 33.06
CA PHE A 619 4.20 -5.42 32.05
C PHE A 619 4.10 -4.78 30.67
N PRO A 620 5.22 -4.65 29.93
CA PRO A 620 5.23 -3.99 28.63
C PRO A 620 4.67 -4.84 27.47
N GLY A 621 4.41 -6.14 27.68
CA GLY A 621 3.94 -7.06 26.64
C GLY A 621 2.45 -7.46 26.72
N PRO A 622 2.01 -8.36 25.81
CA PRO A 622 0.65 -8.89 25.77
C PRO A 622 0.29 -9.57 27.10
N LYS A 623 -0.92 -9.30 27.60
CA LYS A 623 -1.32 -9.81 28.93
C LYS A 623 -1.22 -11.33 29.05
N GLY A 624 -1.50 -12.08 27.98
CA GLY A 624 -1.41 -13.55 28.00
C GLY A 624 -0.01 -14.10 28.24
N MET A 625 1.04 -13.31 28.01
CA MET A 625 2.44 -13.68 28.30
C MET A 625 2.83 -13.46 29.76
N TYR A 626 1.95 -12.85 30.56
CA TYR A 626 2.27 -12.49 31.94
C TYR A 626 2.36 -13.73 32.83
N ASP A 627 3.44 -13.82 33.61
CA ASP A 627 3.60 -14.76 34.72
C ASP A 627 3.07 -14.11 36.00
N ILE A 628 2.07 -14.74 36.62
CA ILE A 628 1.46 -14.26 37.87
C ILE A 628 2.23 -14.71 39.12
N GLY A 629 3.40 -15.32 38.96
CA GLY A 629 4.28 -15.79 40.03
C GLY A 629 3.85 -17.13 40.63
N LEU A 630 3.17 -17.97 39.86
CA LEU A 630 2.92 -19.36 40.26
C LEU A 630 4.25 -20.12 40.34
N PRO A 631 4.39 -21.14 41.22
CA PRO A 631 5.67 -21.83 41.37
C PRO A 631 6.17 -22.54 40.09
N SER A 632 5.30 -22.82 39.12
CA SER A 632 5.68 -23.31 37.78
C SER A 632 6.29 -22.25 36.85
N GLY A 633 6.09 -20.96 37.13
CA GLY A 633 6.50 -19.83 36.27
C GLY A 633 5.75 -19.73 34.93
N LYS A 634 4.63 -20.45 34.78
CA LYS A 634 3.89 -20.52 33.51
C LYS A 634 3.08 -19.26 33.24
N SER A 635 3.07 -18.86 31.96
CA SER A 635 2.25 -17.74 31.49
C SER A 635 0.76 -18.10 31.43
N LEU A 636 -0.12 -17.10 31.35
CA LEU A 636 -1.56 -17.33 31.17
C LEU A 636 -1.86 -18.14 29.90
N PHE A 637 -1.20 -17.83 28.77
CA PHE A 637 -1.36 -18.59 27.53
C PHE A 637 -0.96 -20.05 27.68
N GLU A 638 0.13 -20.33 28.40
CA GLU A 638 0.56 -21.70 28.64
C GLU A 638 -0.45 -22.46 29.49
N LEU A 639 -0.98 -21.85 30.56
CA LEU A 639 -2.04 -22.46 31.38
C LEU A 639 -3.30 -22.79 30.56
N PHE A 640 -3.70 -21.89 29.64
CA PHE A 640 -4.83 -22.14 28.74
C PHE A 640 -4.56 -23.26 27.75
N ALA A 641 -3.34 -23.32 27.18
CA ALA A 641 -2.93 -24.40 26.28
C ALA A 641 -2.96 -25.76 26.98
N LEU A 642 -2.43 -25.84 28.21
CA LEU A 642 -2.43 -27.07 29.02
C LEU A 642 -3.86 -27.53 29.34
N ARG A 643 -4.79 -26.60 29.60
CA ARG A 643 -6.21 -26.92 29.80
C ARG A 643 -6.85 -27.51 28.54
N ILE A 644 -6.57 -26.94 27.37
CA ILE A 644 -7.07 -27.46 26.09
C ILE A 644 -6.54 -28.89 25.86
N LEU A 645 -5.23 -29.11 26.02
CA LEU A 645 -4.62 -30.43 25.90
C LEU A 645 -5.24 -31.44 26.88
N LYS A 646 -5.53 -31.02 28.11
CA LYS A 646 -6.16 -31.87 29.11
C LYS A 646 -7.59 -32.24 28.74
N VAL A 647 -8.41 -31.31 28.24
CA VAL A 647 -9.77 -31.63 27.76
C VAL A 647 -9.73 -32.61 26.58
N GLN A 648 -8.78 -32.42 25.65
CA GLN A 648 -8.59 -33.37 24.54
C GLN A 648 -8.22 -34.77 25.05
N ALA A 649 -7.35 -34.85 26.06
CA ALA A 649 -6.98 -36.11 26.70
C ALA A 649 -8.16 -36.76 27.44
N LEU A 650 -8.94 -35.97 28.20
CA LEU A 650 -10.13 -36.44 28.90
C LEU A 650 -11.16 -37.02 27.93
N ALA A 651 -11.42 -36.34 26.81
CA ALA A 651 -12.36 -36.84 25.79
C ALA A 651 -11.87 -38.14 25.14
N ARG A 652 -10.55 -38.26 24.90
CA ARG A 652 -9.96 -39.50 24.40
C ARG A 652 -10.10 -40.65 25.40
N GLU A 653 -9.77 -40.39 26.66
CA GLU A 653 -9.74 -41.40 27.72
C GLU A 653 -11.15 -41.86 28.11
N SER A 654 -12.11 -40.94 28.29
CA SER A 654 -13.49 -41.27 28.69
C SER A 654 -14.27 -42.02 27.61
N LEU A 655 -13.98 -41.75 26.34
CA LEU A 655 -14.69 -42.35 25.19
C LEU A 655 -13.88 -43.45 24.48
N GLY A 656 -12.68 -43.79 24.97
CA GLY A 656 -11.84 -44.86 24.43
C GLY A 656 -11.39 -44.62 22.98
N LEU A 657 -11.10 -43.37 22.61
CA LEU A 657 -10.73 -43.00 21.25
C LEU A 657 -9.28 -43.40 20.93
N THR A 658 -9.03 -43.80 19.68
CA THR A 658 -7.66 -44.11 19.21
C THR A 658 -6.85 -42.83 18.99
N ASP A 659 -7.47 -41.83 18.37
CA ASP A 659 -6.86 -40.53 18.11
C ASP A 659 -7.31 -39.49 19.14
N THR A 660 -6.41 -38.59 19.49
CA THR A 660 -6.74 -37.45 20.37
C THR A 660 -7.51 -36.39 19.55
N PRO A 661 -8.77 -36.07 19.90
CA PRO A 661 -9.53 -35.02 19.21
C PRO A 661 -8.79 -33.68 19.33
N GLN A 662 -8.85 -32.84 18.31
CA GLN A 662 -8.19 -31.54 18.30
C GLN A 662 -9.22 -30.42 18.47
N ILE A 663 -8.98 -29.51 19.43
CA ILE A 663 -9.83 -28.33 19.64
C ILE A 663 -9.13 -27.15 18.94
N PRO A 664 -9.70 -26.57 17.87
CA PRO A 664 -9.15 -25.35 17.28
C PRO A 664 -9.16 -24.20 18.30
N TRP A 665 -8.02 -23.53 18.45
CA TRP A 665 -7.86 -22.39 19.34
C TRP A 665 -7.58 -21.11 18.54
N LEU A 666 -8.56 -20.21 18.58
CA LEU A 666 -8.52 -18.92 17.93
C LEU A 666 -8.01 -17.87 18.92
N ILE A 667 -6.99 -17.11 18.54
CA ILE A 667 -6.33 -16.13 19.41
C ILE A 667 -6.50 -14.75 18.78
N MET A 668 -7.42 -13.97 19.33
CA MET A 668 -7.68 -12.61 18.87
C MET A 668 -6.69 -11.65 19.52
N THR A 669 -5.89 -10.98 18.70
CA THR A 669 -4.89 -10.00 19.12
C THR A 669 -5.28 -8.60 18.63
N SER A 670 -4.47 -7.59 18.94
CA SER A 670 -4.52 -6.26 18.31
C SER A 670 -3.28 -6.03 17.44
N GLU A 671 -3.29 -5.00 16.60
CA GLU A 671 -2.12 -4.57 15.82
C GLU A 671 -0.88 -4.36 16.71
N MET A 672 -1.07 -3.87 17.93
CA MET A 672 0.02 -3.57 18.87
C MET A 672 0.70 -4.82 19.45
N ASN A 673 0.05 -5.99 19.44
CA ASN A 673 0.50 -7.14 20.23
C ASN A 673 0.51 -8.47 19.46
N HIS A 674 0.14 -8.47 18.17
CA HIS A 674 0.06 -9.67 17.35
C HIS A 674 1.41 -10.36 17.17
N GLU A 675 2.42 -9.65 16.65
CA GLU A 675 3.72 -10.27 16.32
C GLU A 675 4.45 -10.80 17.56
N GLU A 676 4.39 -10.06 18.68
CA GLU A 676 4.94 -10.50 19.96
C GLU A 676 4.23 -11.76 20.46
N THR A 677 2.90 -11.82 20.32
CA THR A 677 2.12 -13.03 20.68
C THR A 677 2.48 -14.22 19.78
N VAL A 678 2.52 -14.05 18.45
CA VAL A 678 2.85 -15.12 17.51
C VAL A 678 4.27 -15.64 17.74
N SER A 679 5.22 -14.73 17.97
CA SER A 679 6.63 -15.06 18.27
C SER A 679 6.74 -15.84 19.57
N PHE A 680 6.04 -15.39 20.62
CA PHE A 680 6.03 -16.08 21.91
C PHE A 680 5.53 -17.53 21.79
N PHE A 681 4.46 -17.77 21.03
CA PHE A 681 3.98 -19.14 20.78
C PHE A 681 5.00 -19.97 19.99
N ARG A 682 5.66 -19.38 18.98
CA ARG A 682 6.68 -20.07 18.17
C ARG A 682 7.90 -20.47 19.02
N GLU A 683 8.42 -19.54 19.82
CA GLU A 683 9.57 -19.74 20.71
C GLU A 683 9.30 -20.83 21.75
N ASN A 684 8.06 -20.90 22.24
CA ASN A 684 7.64 -21.91 23.22
C ASN A 684 7.03 -23.16 22.57
N LYS A 685 7.34 -23.44 21.30
CA LYS A 685 6.90 -24.65 20.57
C LYS A 685 5.40 -24.91 20.70
N PHE A 686 4.61 -23.84 20.60
CA PHE A 686 3.15 -23.85 20.66
C PHE A 686 2.57 -24.49 21.94
N PHE A 687 3.36 -24.55 23.03
CA PHE A 687 2.98 -25.17 24.31
C PHE A 687 2.50 -26.62 24.19
N GLY A 688 2.99 -27.35 23.19
CA GLY A 688 2.60 -28.74 22.92
C GLY A 688 1.36 -28.92 22.04
N LEU A 689 0.66 -27.83 21.69
CA LEU A 689 -0.39 -27.85 20.67
C LEU A 689 0.24 -27.98 19.27
N SER A 690 -0.45 -28.65 18.34
CA SER A 690 -0.06 -28.67 16.93
C SER A 690 -0.22 -27.29 16.28
N ARG A 691 0.61 -26.95 15.30
CA ARG A 691 0.52 -25.64 14.63
C ARG A 691 -0.82 -25.46 13.93
N GLU A 692 -1.40 -26.53 13.41
CA GLU A 692 -2.63 -26.53 12.61
C GLU A 692 -3.88 -26.21 13.44
N GLN A 693 -3.83 -26.35 14.77
CA GLN A 693 -4.96 -26.02 15.64
C GLN A 693 -4.95 -24.55 16.09
N LEU A 694 -3.86 -23.82 15.90
CA LEU A 694 -3.70 -22.43 16.33
C LEU A 694 -3.99 -21.44 15.20
N HIS A 695 -4.90 -20.51 15.48
CA HIS A 695 -5.33 -19.50 14.53
C HIS A 695 -5.26 -18.09 15.15
N PHE A 696 -4.20 -17.35 14.82
CA PHE A 696 -4.02 -15.96 15.24
C PHE A 696 -4.71 -15.01 14.27
N PHE A 697 -5.41 -14.01 14.79
CA PHE A 697 -6.05 -12.99 13.96
C PHE A 697 -6.17 -11.65 14.71
N CYS A 698 -6.08 -10.54 13.99
CA CYS A 698 -6.17 -9.20 14.56
C CYS A 698 -7.60 -8.65 14.52
N GLN A 699 -8.05 -8.10 15.64
CA GLN A 699 -9.19 -7.19 15.65
C GLN A 699 -8.87 -5.88 14.92
N GLY A 700 -9.90 -5.09 14.59
CA GLY A 700 -9.71 -3.80 13.94
C GLY A 700 -9.19 -2.72 14.89
N SER A 701 -8.78 -1.61 14.30
CA SER A 701 -8.51 -0.36 15.02
C SER A 701 -9.34 0.77 14.41
N LEU A 702 -9.69 1.75 15.24
CA LEU A 702 -10.35 2.97 14.82
C LEU A 702 -9.50 4.19 15.20
N PRO A 703 -9.54 5.26 14.39
CA PRO A 703 -8.99 6.55 14.80
C PRO A 703 -9.68 7.04 16.09
N CYS A 704 -8.92 7.71 16.93
CA CYS A 704 -9.47 8.47 18.04
C CYS A 704 -10.00 9.82 17.54
N PHE A 705 -11.09 10.30 18.14
CA PHE A 705 -11.79 11.50 17.71
C PHE A 705 -11.70 12.61 18.77
N THR A 706 -11.69 13.86 18.36
CA THR A 706 -12.03 14.98 19.24
C THR A 706 -13.53 14.97 19.54
N GLU A 707 -14.00 15.79 20.50
CA GLU A 707 -15.44 15.91 20.77
C GLU A 707 -16.24 16.42 19.55
N ASN A 708 -15.58 17.07 18.60
CA ASN A 708 -16.19 17.56 17.36
C ASN A 708 -16.04 16.57 16.18
N GLY A 709 -15.54 15.36 16.41
CA GLY A 709 -15.40 14.32 15.38
C GLY A 709 -14.17 14.43 14.48
N GLN A 710 -13.20 15.28 14.81
CA GLN A 710 -11.93 15.35 14.07
C GLN A 710 -10.99 14.24 14.52
N PHE A 711 -10.24 13.63 13.60
CA PHE A 711 -9.21 12.67 13.95
C PHE A 711 -8.09 13.30 14.78
N ILE A 712 -7.63 12.58 15.78
CA ILE A 712 -6.50 13.00 16.63
C ILE A 712 -5.20 12.42 16.06
N LEU A 713 -4.20 13.26 15.88
CA LEU A 713 -2.82 12.88 15.57
C LEU A 713 -2.04 12.66 16.87
N GLU A 714 -1.45 11.48 17.06
CA GLU A 714 -0.58 11.15 18.20
C GLU A 714 0.83 11.74 18.01
N THR A 715 1.35 11.66 16.78
CA THR A 715 2.59 12.30 16.32
C THR A 715 2.30 13.15 15.08
N ALA A 716 3.31 13.84 14.54
CA ALA A 716 3.13 14.64 13.33
C ALA A 716 2.74 13.83 12.08
N SER A 717 2.96 12.51 12.09
CA SER A 717 2.73 11.59 10.96
C SER A 717 1.94 10.33 11.35
N GLN A 718 1.37 10.26 12.56
CA GLN A 718 0.61 9.08 13.00
C GLN A 718 -0.71 9.47 13.67
N LEU A 719 -1.79 8.82 13.25
CA LEU A 719 -3.08 8.91 13.95
C LEU A 719 -3.00 8.25 15.32
N ALA A 720 -3.62 8.87 16.32
CA ALA A 720 -3.97 8.20 17.56
C ALA A 720 -5.04 7.15 17.25
N ARG A 721 -4.76 5.89 17.57
CA ARG A 721 -5.68 4.76 17.32
C ARG A 721 -6.05 4.04 18.61
N ALA A 722 -7.18 3.35 18.57
CA ALA A 722 -7.59 2.42 19.60
C ALA A 722 -8.17 1.17 18.97
N SER A 723 -8.07 0.04 19.69
CA SER A 723 -8.83 -1.16 19.37
C SER A 723 -10.32 -0.84 19.32
N ASP A 724 -11.05 -1.43 18.38
CA ASP A 724 -12.50 -1.30 18.19
C ASP A 724 -13.37 -1.98 19.27
N GLY A 725 -12.80 -2.24 20.45
CA GLY A 725 -13.44 -2.96 21.56
C GLY A 725 -13.41 -4.48 21.39
N ASN A 726 -13.89 -5.23 22.39
CA ASN A 726 -13.91 -6.70 22.28
C ASN A 726 -15.01 -7.23 21.34
N GLY A 727 -16.01 -6.40 21.01
CA GLY A 727 -16.99 -6.65 19.95
C GLY A 727 -16.39 -6.62 18.53
N GLY A 728 -15.16 -6.10 18.37
CA GLY A 728 -14.38 -6.19 17.13
C GLY A 728 -14.12 -7.63 16.67
N ILE A 729 -14.39 -8.63 17.52
CA ILE A 729 -14.37 -10.06 17.19
C ILE A 729 -15.20 -10.39 15.93
N TYR A 730 -16.40 -9.83 15.78
CA TYR A 730 -17.31 -10.19 14.69
C TYR A 730 -16.77 -9.80 13.30
N PRO A 731 -16.43 -8.52 13.04
CA PRO A 731 -15.81 -8.16 11.77
C PRO A 731 -14.45 -8.86 11.58
N ALA A 732 -13.68 -9.09 12.65
CA ALA A 732 -12.37 -9.75 12.55
C ALA A 732 -12.48 -11.24 12.15
N LEU A 733 -13.44 -11.98 12.70
CA LEU A 733 -13.74 -13.37 12.31
C LEU A 733 -14.19 -13.46 10.84
N LYS A 734 -14.98 -12.50 10.38
CA LYS A 734 -15.42 -12.42 8.98
C LYS A 734 -14.27 -12.12 8.04
N ARG A 735 -13.47 -11.08 8.32
CA ARG A 735 -12.31 -10.71 7.48
C ARG A 735 -11.24 -11.79 7.40
N SER A 736 -10.99 -12.49 8.51
CA SER A 736 -9.97 -13.55 8.59
C SER A 736 -10.37 -14.85 7.90
N GLY A 737 -11.65 -15.00 7.52
CA GLY A 737 -12.17 -16.25 6.95
C GLY A 737 -12.32 -17.40 7.96
N LEU A 738 -12.09 -17.14 9.26
CA LEU A 738 -12.10 -18.18 10.30
C LEU A 738 -13.48 -18.81 10.50
N LEU A 739 -14.59 -18.11 10.18
CA LEU A 739 -15.92 -18.72 10.20
C LEU A 739 -16.06 -19.87 9.20
N ASN A 740 -15.46 -19.75 8.02
CA ASN A 740 -15.46 -20.80 7.01
C ASN A 740 -14.60 -21.97 7.48
N LEU A 741 -13.42 -21.69 8.06
CA LEU A 741 -12.55 -22.71 8.63
C LEU A 741 -13.23 -23.50 9.75
N LEU A 742 -13.96 -22.84 10.65
CA LEU A 742 -14.72 -23.51 11.71
C LEU A 742 -15.78 -24.46 11.11
N SER A 743 -16.49 -24.01 10.07
CA SER A 743 -17.47 -24.82 9.33
C SER A 743 -16.82 -26.04 8.66
N GLU A 744 -15.70 -25.85 7.97
CA GLU A 744 -14.93 -26.91 7.31
C GLU A 744 -14.38 -27.95 8.29
N ARG A 745 -14.08 -27.54 9.53
CA ARG A 745 -13.61 -28.42 10.61
C ARG A 745 -14.73 -29.01 11.47
N ASN A 746 -16.00 -28.88 11.05
CA ASN A 746 -17.17 -29.37 11.79
C ASN A 746 -17.36 -28.74 13.19
N VAL A 747 -16.73 -27.60 13.48
CA VAL A 747 -16.93 -26.91 14.76
C VAL A 747 -18.33 -26.31 14.79
N GLN A 748 -19.14 -26.66 15.79
CA GLN A 748 -20.49 -26.12 15.98
C GLN A 748 -20.58 -25.16 17.17
N TYR A 749 -19.66 -25.30 18.14
CA TYR A 749 -19.70 -24.64 19.43
C TYR A 749 -18.39 -23.93 19.70
N LEU A 750 -18.46 -22.62 19.91
CA LEU A 750 -17.28 -21.81 20.21
C LEU A 750 -17.37 -21.28 21.64
N HIS A 751 -16.40 -21.69 22.47
CA HIS A 751 -16.22 -21.13 23.82
C HIS A 751 -15.30 -19.92 23.74
N ILE A 752 -15.82 -18.74 24.07
CA ILE A 752 -15.10 -17.46 23.98
C ILE A 752 -14.84 -16.92 25.37
N PHE A 753 -13.60 -16.52 25.66
CA PHE A 753 -13.22 -16.05 26.99
C PHE A 753 -12.18 -14.92 26.95
N SER A 754 -12.13 -14.12 28.02
CA SER A 754 -11.11 -13.09 28.22
C SER A 754 -9.77 -13.68 28.69
N VAL A 755 -8.66 -13.17 28.16
CA VAL A 755 -7.29 -13.60 28.53
C VAL A 755 -6.96 -13.33 30.00
N ASP A 756 -7.65 -12.40 30.66
CA ASP A 756 -7.29 -11.95 32.01
C ASP A 756 -7.78 -12.86 33.14
N ASN A 757 -8.63 -13.86 32.86
CA ASN A 757 -9.14 -14.77 33.89
C ASN A 757 -8.28 -16.05 33.98
N VAL A 758 -7.40 -16.12 34.98
CA VAL A 758 -6.50 -17.28 35.12
C VAL A 758 -7.23 -18.56 35.57
N LEU A 759 -8.42 -18.46 36.17
CA LEU A 759 -9.25 -19.62 36.53
C LEU A 759 -10.19 -20.07 35.40
N CYS A 760 -10.10 -19.46 34.21
CA CYS A 760 -10.97 -19.85 33.10
C CYS A 760 -10.83 -21.34 32.76
N LYS A 761 -11.92 -22.10 32.91
CA LYS A 761 -12.06 -23.46 32.38
C LYS A 761 -12.17 -23.40 30.86
N VAL A 762 -11.02 -23.46 30.19
CA VAL A 762 -10.93 -23.35 28.73
C VAL A 762 -11.55 -24.59 28.08
N ALA A 763 -12.47 -24.37 27.14
CA ALA A 763 -13.25 -25.40 26.47
C ALA A 763 -14.02 -26.30 27.46
N ASP A 764 -14.57 -25.69 28.52
CA ASP A 764 -15.29 -26.37 29.61
C ASP A 764 -16.38 -27.33 29.08
N PRO A 765 -16.17 -28.65 29.19
CA PRO A 765 -17.13 -29.63 28.71
C PRO A 765 -18.45 -29.54 29.47
N THR A 766 -18.45 -29.17 30.76
CA THR A 766 -19.68 -29.04 31.53
C THR A 766 -20.53 -27.87 31.03
N PHE A 767 -19.92 -26.71 30.80
CA PHE A 767 -20.63 -25.55 30.24
C PHE A 767 -21.10 -25.79 28.80
N ILE A 768 -20.27 -26.42 27.96
CA ILE A 768 -20.65 -26.79 26.59
C ILE A 768 -21.82 -27.77 26.62
N GLY A 769 -21.74 -28.82 27.43
CA GLY A 769 -22.79 -29.82 27.57
C GLY A 769 -24.10 -29.24 28.09
N TYR A 770 -24.05 -28.33 29.06
CA TYR A 770 -25.21 -27.54 29.49
C TYR A 770 -25.84 -26.79 28.31
N CYS A 771 -25.04 -26.06 27.53
CA CYS A 771 -25.54 -25.29 26.40
C CYS A 771 -26.17 -26.18 25.32
N VAL A 772 -25.57 -27.34 25.04
CA VAL A 772 -26.08 -28.32 24.07
C VAL A 772 -27.40 -28.92 24.56
N ASP A 773 -27.45 -29.38 25.82
CA ASP A 773 -28.64 -29.98 26.44
C ASP A 773 -29.82 -28.99 26.48
N GLN A 774 -29.53 -27.71 26.72
CA GLN A 774 -30.54 -26.64 26.77
C GLN A 774 -30.89 -26.04 25.40
N GLY A 775 -30.27 -26.50 24.32
CA GLY A 775 -30.49 -25.97 22.96
C GLY A 775 -30.13 -24.48 22.85
N ALA A 776 -29.07 -24.04 23.52
CA ALA A 776 -28.62 -22.66 23.50
C ALA A 776 -28.03 -22.30 22.13
N ASP A 777 -28.39 -21.14 21.58
CA ASP A 777 -27.66 -20.53 20.46
C ASP A 777 -26.59 -19.54 20.95
N CYS A 778 -26.80 -18.98 22.14
CA CYS A 778 -25.90 -18.10 22.86
C CYS A 778 -26.02 -18.40 24.37
N ALA A 779 -24.91 -18.40 25.09
CA ALA A 779 -24.95 -18.44 26.54
C ALA A 779 -23.84 -17.61 27.18
N ASN A 780 -24.06 -17.15 28.41
CA ASN A 780 -23.07 -16.45 29.21
C ASN A 780 -22.86 -17.19 30.53
N LYS A 781 -21.60 -17.40 30.89
CA LYS A 781 -21.21 -17.86 32.21
C LYS A 781 -21.04 -16.64 33.11
N VAL A 782 -21.61 -16.70 34.31
CA VAL A 782 -21.62 -15.60 35.28
C VAL A 782 -21.18 -16.08 36.66
N VAL A 783 -20.64 -15.16 37.45
CA VAL A 783 -20.52 -15.36 38.90
C VAL A 783 -21.56 -14.48 39.59
N TRP A 784 -22.00 -14.87 40.79
CA TRP A 784 -22.89 -13.98 41.53
C TRP A 784 -22.11 -12.82 42.16
N LYS A 785 -22.64 -11.61 42.00
CA LYS A 785 -22.12 -10.39 42.61
C LYS A 785 -22.24 -10.51 44.14
N THR A 786 -21.16 -10.24 44.87
CA THR A 786 -21.14 -10.39 46.33
C THR A 786 -21.45 -9.09 47.07
N ARG A 787 -21.31 -7.94 46.38
CA ARG A 787 -21.60 -6.61 46.93
C ARG A 787 -22.23 -5.70 45.88
N PRO A 788 -23.17 -4.82 46.25
CA PRO A 788 -23.77 -3.86 45.32
C PRO A 788 -22.78 -2.95 44.59
N ASP A 789 -21.62 -2.65 45.17
CA ASP A 789 -20.63 -1.72 44.61
C ASP A 789 -19.56 -2.36 43.72
N GLU A 790 -19.63 -3.68 43.48
CA GLU A 790 -18.69 -4.37 42.60
C GLU A 790 -18.78 -3.85 41.15
N SER A 791 -17.64 -3.43 40.59
CA SER A 791 -17.54 -2.77 39.27
C SER A 791 -17.52 -3.78 38.12
N VAL A 792 -18.65 -4.46 37.94
CA VAL A 792 -18.88 -5.48 36.90
C VAL A 792 -20.21 -5.24 36.21
N GLY A 793 -20.26 -5.42 34.89
CA GLY A 793 -21.51 -5.47 34.15
C GLY A 793 -22.33 -6.70 34.55
N VAL A 794 -23.65 -6.57 34.55
CA VAL A 794 -24.58 -7.65 34.93
C VAL A 794 -25.46 -8.04 33.77
N VAL A 795 -25.69 -9.33 33.57
CA VAL A 795 -26.63 -9.81 32.56
C VAL A 795 -28.06 -9.52 33.06
N ALA A 796 -28.85 -8.88 32.21
CA ALA A 796 -30.20 -8.44 32.54
C ALA A 796 -31.08 -8.45 31.27
N LYS A 797 -32.33 -7.97 31.40
CA LYS A 797 -33.19 -7.63 30.27
C LYS A 797 -33.36 -6.12 30.18
N ARG A 798 -33.18 -5.55 28.98
CA ARG A 798 -33.53 -4.16 28.64
C ARG A 798 -34.65 -4.20 27.62
N ASN A 799 -35.81 -3.62 27.97
CA ASN A 799 -37.00 -3.63 27.11
C ASN A 799 -37.38 -5.06 26.64
N GLY A 800 -37.21 -6.06 27.52
CA GLY A 800 -37.49 -7.47 27.25
C GLY A 800 -36.38 -8.27 26.55
N ALA A 801 -35.35 -7.62 25.99
CA ALA A 801 -34.24 -8.29 25.31
C ALA A 801 -33.03 -8.47 26.24
N TYR A 802 -32.28 -9.57 26.08
CA TYR A 802 -31.07 -9.82 26.87
C TYR A 802 -29.97 -8.80 26.56
N CYS A 803 -29.34 -8.27 27.59
CA CYS A 803 -28.19 -7.37 27.47
C CYS A 803 -27.25 -7.54 28.66
N VAL A 804 -26.12 -6.84 28.61
CA VAL A 804 -25.31 -6.57 29.80
C VAL A 804 -25.51 -5.09 30.15
N VAL A 805 -25.88 -4.84 31.40
CA VAL A 805 -25.99 -3.48 31.94
C VAL A 805 -24.72 -3.18 32.69
N GLU A 806 -23.98 -2.17 32.25
CA GLU A 806 -22.75 -1.77 32.91
C GLU A 806 -23.04 -1.14 34.28
N TYR A 807 -22.10 -1.28 35.21
CA TYR A 807 -22.28 -0.81 36.60
C TYR A 807 -22.55 0.70 36.70
N SER A 808 -22.09 1.49 35.72
CA SER A 808 -22.34 2.94 35.65
C SER A 808 -23.77 3.30 35.23
N GLU A 809 -24.55 2.34 34.73
CA GLU A 809 -25.93 2.52 34.25
C GLU A 809 -26.97 2.10 35.29
N LEU A 810 -26.56 1.36 36.32
CA LEU A 810 -27.43 0.99 37.44
C LEU A 810 -27.46 2.10 38.49
N ASP A 811 -28.66 2.57 38.84
CA ASP A 811 -28.80 3.41 40.01
C ASP A 811 -28.58 2.61 41.31
N ARG A 812 -28.46 3.34 42.42
CA ARG A 812 -28.18 2.73 43.72
C ARG A 812 -29.29 1.78 44.17
N ALA A 813 -30.56 2.11 43.89
CA ALA A 813 -31.69 1.31 44.32
C ALA A 813 -31.74 -0.03 43.58
N ALA A 814 -31.52 -0.02 42.27
CA ALA A 814 -31.41 -1.23 41.46
C ALA A 814 -30.20 -2.08 41.87
N SER A 815 -29.04 -1.45 42.12
CA SER A 815 -27.84 -2.19 42.52
C SER A 815 -27.94 -2.84 43.91
N GLU A 816 -28.68 -2.24 44.84
CA GLU A 816 -28.95 -2.77 46.19
C GLU A 816 -30.17 -3.70 46.24
N GLN A 817 -30.90 -3.89 45.13
CA GLN A 817 -32.10 -4.71 45.09
C GLN A 817 -31.78 -6.18 45.39
N VAL A 818 -32.52 -6.78 46.32
CA VAL A 818 -32.39 -8.18 46.72
C VAL A 818 -33.65 -8.96 46.34
N ASN A 819 -33.48 -10.18 45.83
CA ASN A 819 -34.57 -11.10 45.61
C ASN A 819 -35.02 -11.69 46.97
N PRO A 820 -36.29 -11.49 47.39
CA PRO A 820 -36.79 -11.97 48.67
C PRO A 820 -36.76 -13.50 48.84
N SER A 821 -36.84 -14.28 47.76
CA SER A 821 -36.86 -15.75 47.81
C SER A 821 -35.45 -16.33 48.05
N THR A 822 -34.43 -15.72 47.46
CA THR A 822 -33.05 -16.24 47.49
C THR A 822 -32.13 -15.48 48.44
N GLY A 823 -32.50 -14.26 48.86
CA GLY A 823 -31.64 -13.37 49.64
C GLY A 823 -30.43 -12.82 48.88
N LYS A 824 -30.34 -13.10 47.58
CA LYS A 824 -29.25 -12.67 46.70
C LYS A 824 -29.62 -11.37 45.96
N LEU A 825 -28.61 -10.62 45.49
CA LEU A 825 -28.85 -9.42 44.65
C LEU A 825 -29.62 -9.80 43.39
N SER A 826 -30.70 -9.06 43.08
CA SER A 826 -31.52 -9.28 41.88
C SER A 826 -30.71 -9.04 40.60
N PHE A 827 -29.90 -7.97 40.59
CA PHE A 827 -28.92 -7.69 39.54
C PHE A 827 -27.56 -8.29 39.91
N GLY A 828 -27.55 -9.62 40.10
CA GLY A 828 -26.40 -10.34 40.62
C GLY A 828 -25.60 -11.15 39.61
N ALA A 829 -26.12 -11.39 38.40
CA ALA A 829 -25.47 -12.21 37.37
C ALA A 829 -24.29 -11.45 36.71
N ALA A 830 -23.14 -11.41 37.37
CA ALA A 830 -21.97 -10.65 36.91
C ALA A 830 -21.34 -11.32 35.69
N ASN A 831 -21.23 -10.58 34.59
CA ASN A 831 -20.59 -11.04 33.36
C ASN A 831 -19.08 -11.16 33.57
N ILE A 832 -18.55 -12.38 33.39
CA ILE A 832 -17.11 -12.67 33.49
C ILE A 832 -16.42 -12.77 32.13
N CYS A 833 -17.07 -12.25 31.07
CA CYS A 833 -16.58 -12.29 29.69
C CYS A 833 -16.26 -13.73 29.23
N ASN A 834 -17.19 -14.63 29.51
CA ASN A 834 -17.10 -16.05 29.19
C ASN A 834 -18.42 -16.49 28.54
N HIS A 835 -18.35 -16.89 27.27
CA HIS A 835 -19.50 -17.03 26.39
C HIS A 835 -19.45 -18.36 25.63
N PHE A 836 -20.61 -18.90 25.33
CA PHE A 836 -20.80 -19.97 24.35
C PHE A 836 -21.59 -19.38 23.18
N PHE A 837 -21.09 -19.54 21.95
CA PHE A 837 -21.83 -19.24 20.75
C PHE A 837 -21.94 -20.48 19.86
N ARG A 838 -23.16 -20.76 19.39
CA ARG A 838 -23.36 -21.71 18.30
C ARG A 838 -22.94 -21.07 16.98
N LEU A 839 -22.37 -21.85 16.07
CA LEU A 839 -21.76 -21.31 14.85
C LEU A 839 -22.74 -20.50 13.99
N ASP A 840 -23.99 -20.94 13.88
CA ASP A 840 -25.02 -20.22 13.11
C ASP A 840 -25.44 -18.89 13.78
N PHE A 841 -25.47 -18.82 15.11
CA PHE A 841 -25.62 -17.56 15.84
C PHE A 841 -24.45 -16.62 15.53
N LEU A 842 -23.23 -17.12 15.58
CA LEU A 842 -22.03 -16.34 15.25
C LEU A 842 -22.05 -15.82 13.81
N HIS A 843 -22.53 -16.61 12.84
CA HIS A 843 -22.76 -16.14 11.48
C HIS A 843 -23.79 -15.00 11.40
N ARG A 844 -24.85 -15.03 12.20
CA ARG A 844 -25.83 -13.92 12.27
C ARG A 844 -25.22 -12.67 12.88
N CYS A 845 -24.39 -12.81 13.93
CA CYS A 845 -23.66 -11.70 14.54
C CYS A 845 -22.70 -11.04 13.55
N CYS A 846 -21.92 -11.82 12.80
CA CYS A 846 -20.94 -11.31 11.84
C CYS A 846 -21.56 -10.68 10.58
N ASN A 847 -22.87 -10.87 10.36
CA ASN A 847 -23.60 -10.32 9.23
C ASN A 847 -24.52 -9.14 9.60
N GLN A 848 -24.42 -8.61 10.83
CA GLN A 848 -25.07 -7.35 11.18
C GLN A 848 -24.47 -6.19 10.36
N SER A 849 -25.33 -5.31 9.85
CA SER A 849 -24.93 -4.12 9.08
C SER A 849 -24.54 -2.93 9.97
N ASP A 850 -25.07 -2.89 11.19
CA ASP A 850 -24.99 -1.71 12.06
C ASP A 850 -24.62 -2.12 13.50
N ALA A 851 -23.31 -2.32 13.76
CA ALA A 851 -22.84 -2.46 15.13
C ALA A 851 -22.98 -1.12 15.86
N GLU A 852 -23.57 -1.14 17.06
CA GLU A 852 -23.63 0.04 17.93
C GLU A 852 -22.26 0.26 18.57
N TYR A 853 -21.69 1.44 18.35
CA TYR A 853 -20.42 1.82 18.97
C TYR A 853 -20.68 2.68 20.21
N HIS A 854 -20.06 2.28 21.30
CA HIS A 854 -20.10 2.98 22.58
C HIS A 854 -19.06 4.09 22.62
N VAL A 855 -19.46 5.24 23.18
CA VAL A 855 -18.63 6.45 23.25
C VAL A 855 -17.85 6.46 24.57
N ALA A 856 -16.54 6.26 24.52
CA ALA A 856 -15.67 6.32 25.68
C ALA A 856 -14.78 7.58 25.66
N LYS A 857 -15.03 8.52 26.59
CA LYS A 857 -14.17 9.70 26.77
C LYS A 857 -12.85 9.30 27.48
N LYS A 858 -11.71 9.62 26.87
CA LYS A 858 -10.38 9.21 27.36
C LYS A 858 -9.33 10.33 27.23
N LYS A 859 -8.23 10.12 27.94
CA LYS A 859 -6.96 10.86 27.83
C LYS A 859 -6.17 10.27 26.66
N ILE A 860 -6.28 10.88 25.48
CA ILE A 860 -5.67 10.41 24.23
C ILE A 860 -4.41 11.23 23.94
N LEU A 861 -3.30 10.53 23.73
CA LEU A 861 -2.03 11.15 23.35
C LEU A 861 -2.20 11.93 22.05
N HIS A 862 -1.62 13.13 21.97
CA HIS A 862 -1.71 13.96 20.78
C HIS A 862 -0.44 14.78 20.56
N VAL A 863 -0.15 15.11 19.31
CA VAL A 863 0.99 15.96 18.97
C VAL A 863 0.71 17.43 19.32
N ASN A 864 1.75 18.14 19.76
CA ASN A 864 1.71 19.60 19.98
C ASN A 864 1.47 20.37 18.67
N GLN A 865 1.27 21.69 18.80
CA GLN A 865 0.99 22.55 17.64
C GLN A 865 2.18 22.64 16.67
N GLU A 866 3.40 22.52 17.17
CA GLU A 866 4.63 22.61 16.39
C GLU A 866 4.97 21.31 15.64
N GLY A 867 4.33 20.17 15.98
CA GLY A 867 4.61 18.87 15.37
C GLY A 867 5.86 18.17 15.93
N THR A 868 6.39 18.63 17.07
CA THR A 868 7.70 18.22 17.60
C THR A 868 7.63 17.27 18.80
N ALA A 869 6.49 17.18 19.49
CA ALA A 869 6.36 16.34 20.68
C ALA A 869 4.93 15.80 20.89
N THR A 870 4.85 14.55 21.36
CA THR A 870 3.60 13.93 21.82
C THR A 870 3.30 14.35 23.26
N ILE A 871 2.08 14.84 23.49
CA ILE A 871 1.57 15.33 24.77
C ILE A 871 0.70 14.25 25.42
N LYS A 872 0.97 13.97 26.71
CA LYS A 872 0.09 13.20 27.58
C LYS A 872 -0.91 14.12 28.30
N PRO A 873 -2.21 14.09 27.96
CA PRO A 873 -3.18 15.03 28.52
C PRO A 873 -3.50 14.71 30.00
N THR A 874 -3.81 15.74 30.77
CA THR A 874 -4.16 15.63 32.20
C THR A 874 -5.65 15.36 32.44
N SER A 875 -6.51 15.75 31.50
CA SER A 875 -7.96 15.50 31.46
C SER A 875 -8.37 14.78 30.17
N ASN A 876 -9.60 14.25 30.11
CA ASN A 876 -10.13 13.66 28.88
C ASN A 876 -10.18 14.72 27.78
N ASN A 877 -9.65 14.40 26.60
CA ASN A 877 -9.53 15.31 25.45
C ASN A 877 -10.05 14.68 24.14
N GLY A 878 -10.47 13.42 24.17
CA GLY A 878 -10.99 12.74 22.99
C GLY A 878 -11.93 11.59 23.32
N ILE A 879 -12.45 11.00 22.24
CA ILE A 879 -13.42 9.93 22.21
C ILE A 879 -12.77 8.71 21.54
N LYS A 880 -12.96 7.55 22.15
CA LYS A 880 -12.79 6.24 21.52
C LYS A 880 -14.17 5.65 21.25
N LEU A 881 -14.31 5.02 20.09
CA LEU A 881 -15.49 4.24 19.73
C LEU A 881 -15.13 2.77 19.89
N GLU A 882 -15.91 2.05 20.69
CA GLU A 882 -15.66 0.63 21.00
C GLU A 882 -16.97 -0.14 20.92
N THR A 883 -16.91 -1.39 20.48
CA THR A 883 -18.05 -2.33 20.50
C THR A 883 -17.84 -3.36 21.60
N PHE A 884 -18.93 -3.88 22.18
CA PHE A 884 -18.84 -4.95 23.15
C PHE A 884 -19.27 -6.30 22.59
N ILE A 885 -18.57 -7.36 23.00
CA ILE A 885 -18.88 -8.73 22.55
C ILE A 885 -20.31 -9.13 22.91
N PHE A 886 -20.86 -8.63 24.01
CA PHE A 886 -22.19 -8.99 24.48
C PHE A 886 -23.33 -8.17 23.85
N ASP A 887 -23.04 -7.17 23.02
CA ASP A 887 -24.08 -6.36 22.36
C ASP A 887 -24.95 -7.17 21.38
N VAL A 888 -24.55 -8.41 21.08
CA VAL A 888 -25.31 -9.33 20.23
C VAL A 888 -26.33 -10.18 20.99
N PHE A 889 -26.38 -10.11 22.32
CA PHE A 889 -27.34 -10.90 23.13
C PHE A 889 -28.81 -10.72 22.68
N PRO A 890 -29.26 -9.52 22.25
CA PRO A 890 -30.62 -9.35 21.72
C PRO A 890 -30.91 -10.18 20.46
N LEU A 891 -29.90 -10.64 19.73
CA LEU A 891 -30.06 -11.47 18.54
C LEU A 891 -30.33 -12.94 18.89
N SER A 892 -30.09 -13.35 20.14
CA SER A 892 -30.23 -14.75 20.55
C SER A 892 -31.71 -15.13 20.63
N THR A 893 -32.02 -16.32 20.12
CA THR A 893 -33.37 -16.90 20.21
C THR A 893 -33.51 -17.88 21.36
N SER A 894 -32.39 -18.36 21.91
CA SER A 894 -32.32 -19.33 23.01
C SER A 894 -31.12 -18.98 23.91
N MET A 895 -31.17 -17.80 24.53
CA MET A 895 -30.12 -17.34 25.44
C MET A 895 -30.19 -18.13 26.75
N LYS A 896 -29.04 -18.60 27.25
CA LYS A 896 -28.92 -19.28 28.54
C LYS A 896 -27.86 -18.62 29.42
N VAL A 897 -28.04 -18.71 30.74
CA VAL A 897 -27.07 -18.20 31.71
C VAL A 897 -26.72 -19.32 32.69
N LEU A 898 -25.42 -19.54 32.91
CA LEU A 898 -24.90 -20.50 33.88
C LEU A 898 -24.15 -19.76 34.98
N GLY A 899 -24.66 -19.81 36.21
CA GLY A 899 -23.98 -19.31 37.40
C GLY A 899 -22.97 -20.33 37.92
N VAL A 900 -21.74 -19.88 38.15
CA VAL A 900 -20.63 -20.70 38.67
C VAL A 900 -20.01 -20.08 39.92
N GLU A 901 -19.27 -20.90 40.67
CA GLU A 901 -18.56 -20.45 41.86
C GLU A 901 -17.31 -19.65 41.49
N ARG A 902 -17.14 -18.49 42.14
CA ARG A 902 -16.08 -17.53 41.79
C ARG A 902 -14.70 -18.12 42.06
N GLU A 903 -14.54 -18.75 43.21
CA GLU A 903 -13.31 -19.37 43.68
C GLU A 903 -12.82 -20.52 42.81
N ASP A 904 -13.65 -21.00 41.87
CA ASP A 904 -13.29 -22.06 40.95
C ASP A 904 -13.10 -21.61 39.50
N GLU A 905 -13.76 -20.52 39.08
CA GLU A 905 -13.81 -20.15 37.66
C GLU A 905 -13.51 -18.69 37.34
N PHE A 906 -13.32 -17.81 38.35
CA PHE A 906 -13.10 -16.39 38.11
C PHE A 906 -12.05 -15.75 39.01
N ALA A 907 -10.86 -15.56 38.44
CA ALA A 907 -9.73 -14.83 39.03
C ALA A 907 -9.11 -13.88 37.99
N PRO A 908 -9.69 -12.68 37.79
CA PRO A 908 -9.20 -11.73 36.80
C PRO A 908 -7.89 -11.06 37.24
N VAL A 909 -7.01 -10.78 36.29
CA VAL A 909 -5.74 -10.05 36.49
C VAL A 909 -5.81 -8.71 35.75
N LYS A 910 -6.20 -7.67 36.48
CA LYS A 910 -6.49 -6.32 35.95
C LYS A 910 -5.62 -5.22 36.57
N ASN A 911 -5.21 -5.41 37.82
CA ASN A 911 -4.48 -4.44 38.63
C ASN A 911 -3.04 -4.90 38.89
N ALA A 912 -2.14 -3.97 39.20
CA ALA A 912 -0.74 -4.27 39.51
C ALA A 912 -0.58 -5.19 40.75
N PRO A 913 0.56 -5.89 40.87
CA PRO A 913 0.93 -6.60 42.10
C PRO A 913 0.77 -5.71 43.35
N GLY A 914 0.29 -6.30 44.44
CA GLY A 914 0.00 -5.62 45.71
C GLY A 914 -1.39 -4.97 45.80
N ALA A 915 -2.17 -4.90 44.71
CA ALA A 915 -3.55 -4.43 44.79
C ALA A 915 -4.45 -5.44 45.52
N ALA A 916 -5.41 -4.92 46.28
CA ALA A 916 -6.29 -5.72 47.14
C ALA A 916 -7.29 -6.61 46.38
N THR A 917 -7.55 -6.31 45.11
CA THR A 917 -8.48 -7.07 44.25
C THR A 917 -7.93 -7.17 42.82
N ASP A 918 -8.28 -8.24 42.12
CA ASP A 918 -8.00 -8.49 40.71
C ASP A 918 -6.52 -8.28 40.32
N SER A 919 -5.61 -8.68 41.22
CA SER A 919 -4.16 -8.60 41.07
C SER A 919 -3.55 -9.99 40.85
N PRO A 920 -2.32 -10.08 40.33
CA PRO A 920 -1.58 -11.34 40.23
C PRO A 920 -1.54 -12.11 41.56
N ASP A 921 -1.42 -11.39 42.69
CA ASP A 921 -1.39 -11.98 44.03
C ASP A 921 -2.72 -12.64 44.41
N THR A 922 -3.83 -11.92 44.21
CA THR A 922 -5.17 -12.46 44.49
C THR A 922 -5.49 -13.67 43.60
N ALA A 923 -5.08 -13.61 42.32
CA ALA A 923 -5.30 -14.67 41.36
C ALA A 923 -4.49 -15.94 41.71
N ARG A 924 -3.22 -15.77 42.06
CA ARG A 924 -2.34 -16.85 42.53
C ARG A 924 -2.87 -17.51 43.80
N GLN A 925 -3.39 -16.73 44.75
CA GLN A 925 -3.98 -17.26 45.97
C GLN A 925 -5.28 -18.03 45.71
N LEU A 926 -6.11 -17.59 44.77
CA LEU A 926 -7.32 -18.32 44.38
C LEU A 926 -7.00 -19.68 43.73
N ILE A 927 -6.01 -19.72 42.83
CA ILE A 927 -5.50 -21.00 42.27
C ILE A 927 -4.97 -21.90 43.38
N SER A 928 -4.17 -21.34 44.29
CA SER A 928 -3.62 -22.08 45.43
C SER A 928 -4.72 -22.71 46.29
N ALA A 929 -5.75 -21.92 46.62
CA ALA A 929 -6.90 -22.40 47.38
C ALA A 929 -7.67 -23.49 46.63
N GLN A 930 -7.88 -23.34 45.31
CA GLN A 930 -8.52 -24.35 44.48
C GLN A 930 -7.73 -25.67 44.48
N CYS A 931 -6.43 -25.61 44.20
CA CYS A 931 -5.57 -26.79 44.17
C CYS A 931 -5.55 -27.52 45.53
N LYS A 932 -5.50 -26.76 46.64
CA LYS A 932 -5.61 -27.33 47.99
C LYS A 932 -6.95 -28.03 48.20
N ARG A 933 -8.07 -27.41 47.80
CA ARG A 933 -9.40 -28.05 47.89
C ARG A 933 -9.45 -29.35 47.09
N TRP A 934 -8.95 -29.36 45.86
CA TRP A 934 -8.91 -30.56 45.03
C TRP A 934 -8.12 -31.70 45.68
N LEU A 935 -6.93 -31.42 46.19
CA LEU A 935 -6.07 -32.41 46.84
C LEU A 935 -6.68 -32.91 48.17
N LEU A 936 -7.25 -32.02 48.99
CA LEU A 936 -7.98 -32.42 50.21
C LEU A 936 -9.15 -33.35 49.89
N ASN A 937 -9.92 -33.02 48.85
CA ASN A 937 -11.03 -33.86 48.40
C ASN A 937 -10.55 -35.22 47.87
N ALA A 938 -9.37 -35.26 47.26
CA ALA A 938 -8.69 -36.49 46.81
C ALA A 938 -7.99 -37.28 47.94
N GLY A 939 -8.09 -36.81 49.19
CA GLY A 939 -7.58 -37.51 50.38
C GLY A 939 -6.18 -37.10 50.84
N ALA A 940 -5.61 -36.01 50.33
CA ALA A 940 -4.31 -35.53 50.77
C ALA A 940 -4.36 -34.85 52.16
N THR A 941 -3.22 -34.82 52.84
CA THR A 941 -2.97 -33.98 54.02
C THR A 941 -1.87 -32.97 53.74
N PHE A 942 -1.82 -31.88 54.50
CA PHE A 942 -0.78 -30.83 54.38
C PHE A 942 -0.03 -30.68 55.70
N GLU A 943 1.27 -30.40 55.63
CA GLU A 943 2.07 -29.98 56.79
C GLU A 943 2.04 -28.45 56.97
N ASP A 944 2.13 -27.98 58.23
CA ASP A 944 2.10 -26.55 58.58
C ASP A 944 3.20 -25.78 57.83
N SER A 945 2.79 -24.98 56.86
CA SER A 945 3.65 -24.13 56.03
C SER A 945 3.34 -22.66 56.27
N ALA A 946 4.28 -21.78 55.89
CA ALA A 946 4.08 -20.34 55.94
C ALA A 946 2.75 -19.90 55.28
N PRO A 947 2.05 -18.85 55.79
CA PRO A 947 0.74 -18.43 55.30
C PRO A 947 0.67 -18.17 53.78
N ASP A 948 1.80 -17.79 53.17
CA ASP A 948 1.90 -17.44 51.76
C ASP A 948 2.34 -18.60 50.85
N ALA A 949 2.48 -19.81 51.37
CA ALA A 949 2.96 -20.95 50.60
C ALA A 949 1.90 -21.45 49.59
N ILE A 950 2.31 -21.51 48.32
CA ILE A 950 1.43 -21.76 47.17
C ILE A 950 1.39 -23.25 46.81
N CYS A 951 0.17 -23.76 46.57
CA CYS A 951 -0.06 -25.07 45.99
C CYS A 951 -0.46 -24.91 44.53
N GLU A 952 0.20 -25.60 43.61
CA GLU A 952 -0.16 -25.57 42.20
C GLU A 952 -0.31 -27.00 41.68
N VAL A 953 -1.45 -27.29 41.06
CA VAL A 953 -1.70 -28.49 40.27
C VAL A 953 -1.73 -28.03 38.81
N LEU A 954 -0.80 -28.52 37.99
CA LEU A 954 -0.76 -28.14 36.59
C LEU A 954 -1.99 -28.68 35.84
N PRO A 955 -2.55 -27.92 34.88
CA PRO A 955 -3.69 -28.39 34.12
C PRO A 955 -3.42 -29.68 33.32
N SER A 956 -2.17 -29.96 32.97
CA SER A 956 -1.77 -31.23 32.34
C SER A 956 -2.02 -32.46 33.22
N LEU A 957 -2.02 -32.27 34.55
CA LEU A 957 -2.34 -33.31 35.52
C LEU A 957 -3.85 -33.42 35.74
N SER A 958 -4.51 -32.30 36.06
CA SER A 958 -5.94 -32.26 36.39
C SER A 958 -6.61 -30.98 35.89
N TYR A 959 -7.78 -31.09 35.27
CA TYR A 959 -8.53 -29.97 34.70
C TYR A 959 -9.44 -29.30 35.73
N ASP A 960 -10.16 -30.10 36.53
CA ASP A 960 -11.17 -29.68 37.49
C ASP A 960 -11.10 -30.49 38.81
N GLY A 961 -9.91 -31.01 39.12
CA GLY A 961 -9.65 -31.81 40.32
C GLY A 961 -9.75 -33.32 40.13
N GLU A 962 -10.04 -33.81 38.92
CA GLU A 962 -10.09 -35.24 38.60
C GLU A 962 -8.69 -35.88 38.52
N GLY A 963 -8.60 -37.17 38.86
CA GLY A 963 -7.38 -37.98 38.69
C GLY A 963 -6.25 -37.67 39.66
N LEU A 964 -6.58 -37.12 40.83
CA LEU A 964 -5.61 -36.69 41.84
C LEU A 964 -5.42 -37.69 42.98
N GLU A 965 -6.23 -38.74 43.08
CA GLU A 965 -6.29 -39.65 44.23
C GLU A 965 -4.93 -40.32 44.51
N GLU A 966 -4.26 -40.83 43.48
CA GLU A 966 -2.96 -41.51 43.63
C GLU A 966 -1.84 -40.54 44.05
N ILE A 967 -1.78 -39.36 43.45
CA ILE A 967 -0.78 -38.34 43.78
C ILE A 967 -1.04 -37.74 45.16
N ALA A 968 -2.30 -37.48 45.49
CA ALA A 968 -2.71 -36.97 46.80
C ALA A 968 -2.28 -37.93 47.92
N LEU A 969 -2.52 -39.23 47.75
CA LEU A 969 -2.13 -40.24 48.74
C LEU A 969 -0.61 -40.44 48.80
N SER A 970 0.08 -40.50 47.66
CA SER A 970 1.52 -40.78 47.61
C SER A 970 2.40 -39.63 48.10
N LYS A 971 1.95 -38.38 47.96
CA LYS A 971 2.69 -37.19 48.37
C LYS A 971 2.24 -36.61 49.71
N SER A 972 1.33 -37.28 50.42
CA SER A 972 0.86 -36.84 51.74
C SER A 972 1.85 -37.17 52.87
N PRO A 973 2.11 -36.24 53.82
CA PRO A 973 1.63 -34.86 53.82
C PRO A 973 2.37 -33.99 52.79
N ILE A 974 1.63 -33.15 52.07
CA ILE A 974 2.17 -32.26 51.04
C ILE A 974 2.82 -31.06 51.71
N GLN A 975 4.10 -30.83 51.41
CA GLN A 975 4.85 -29.66 51.85
C GLN A 975 4.75 -28.52 50.82
N LEU A 976 4.44 -27.31 51.28
CA LEU A 976 4.30 -26.12 50.42
C LEU A 976 5.56 -25.22 50.48
N PRO A 977 5.88 -24.48 49.39
CA PRO A 977 5.18 -24.44 48.11
C PRO A 977 5.40 -25.71 47.27
N VAL A 978 4.41 -26.10 46.46
CA VAL A 978 4.49 -27.29 45.61
C VAL A 978 3.93 -27.00 44.21
N VAL A 979 4.53 -27.65 43.21
CA VAL A 979 3.96 -27.83 41.88
C VAL A 979 3.77 -29.32 41.67
N LEU A 980 2.55 -29.73 41.32
CA LEU A 980 2.21 -31.10 40.97
C LEU A 980 1.93 -31.16 39.46
N GLU A 981 2.72 -31.99 38.79
CA GLU A 981 2.63 -32.24 37.35
C GLU A 981 2.65 -33.74 37.08
N ARG A 982 2.28 -34.11 35.84
CA ARG A 982 2.36 -35.50 35.38
C ARG A 982 3.83 -35.85 35.15
N GLU A 983 4.31 -36.94 35.75
CA GLU A 983 5.69 -37.45 35.58
C GLU A 983 6.04 -37.79 34.13
#